data_AF-A0A2E4RDR4-F1
#
_entry.id   AF-A0A2E4RDR4-F1
#
_cell.length_a   1.000
_cell.length_b   1.000
_cell.length_c   1.000
_cell.angle_alpha   90.00
_cell.angle_beta   90.00
_cell.angle_gamma   90.00
#
_symmetry.space_group_name_H-M   'P 1'
#
loop_
_entity.id
_entity.type
_entity.pdbx_description
1 polymer ?
#
loop_
_entity_poly.entity_id
_entity_poly.type
_entity_poly.pdbx_seq_one_letter_code
_entity_poly.pdbx_strand_id
1 'polypeptide(L)'
;MLDSCKHIIKFFFLYFILMLPLTSYAQDNFPINGVRSTNQITYAFINADIYIDYNKIISNATLLIKNDRILKVGSNIKIPNDAKIIDLNGYKICPSFIDIYTDYGQKTNFSDIELSSWNSALNTEFNAINNFEIDLNKAESFIKNGFGIVNSLNKDGIIRGSSTLVSLSYDKPHSSVIIDQSALCLSFNKGASKTKYPSSLMGSIALIRQAYYDADWYDGQKHIYNNSLRAFNIKRDLPKIFEVSNYQSIFRANKIANEFKEKYIIKTNGDEYKRVEELKNLDIPLIVPINFDKLKINTDPYENLNISLASLKHAETAPYNFSILVNHGIDVALTLDGLDSFSDFYKNLKTIISTGVNKNEILKSLTYNPANFLNVYNQTGSLEKGKKANFLIFSGDLFSNNFLIYENWINGKKFVVNNKNIQKLIGKYNFFIDGNKGNEISFFVKNNKICAQADTSKKESIDNIKLFNKQISFIKNGIFFNGTFSDSLIYGELYDSLGHWNTWQLVKFSTDNKLSPSNPDSISTHSKILYPNMAYGLQSNPIQQSILFINATVWTNEEAGIVENCDVAIQDGKILAVGEKINLNIFKSPSNVVLIDASNKHITSGIIDEHSHIAISRGVNEGTQAVTSEVRIGDVINSDDINIYRQLAGGVTIAQLLHGSANPIGGQSAIIKLRWGQSAENLKYHLAKPFIKFALGENVKQSNWGSQYRTRFPQTRMGVEQIIYDAFVRAKEYKENNQAYRKNKKLQKPRKNLELDALVEIMDGKRLVTCHSYVQSEILMLMDIANQFNFKINTFTHILEGYKVAGQLKLHGANASTFSDWWAYKYEVNDAIPYNAALLIDAGVNTAINSDDAEMGRRLNQEAAKIVKYGHVSYEEAWKSVTLNPAKMLQIDQYVGSLKENKDADIVIWSSNPLSMYSKVEKTFIDGRCYYSIEQDLEHREIIKTEKSRLLNKMIKNQK
;
A
#
# COMPACT_ATOMS: atom_id res chain seq x y z
N MET A 1 2.33 -77.24 17.96
CA MET A 1 2.81 -77.04 16.58
C MET A 1 2.09 -75.90 15.84
N LEU A 2 1.28 -75.05 16.52
CA LEU A 2 0.50 -73.97 15.88
C LEU A 2 0.88 -72.53 16.31
N ASP A 3 1.74 -72.35 17.32
CA ASP A 3 2.19 -71.01 17.74
C ASP A 3 3.52 -70.57 17.11
N SER A 4 4.33 -71.50 16.59
CA SER A 4 5.63 -71.18 15.96
C SER A 4 5.50 -70.62 14.54
N CYS A 5 4.35 -70.76 13.88
CA CYS A 5 4.13 -70.24 12.51
C CYS A 5 3.70 -68.77 12.45
N LYS A 6 3.12 -68.20 13.52
CA LYS A 6 2.63 -66.81 13.49
C LYS A 6 3.72 -65.75 13.66
N HIS A 7 4.84 -66.08 14.30
CA HIS A 7 5.97 -65.15 14.43
C HIS A 7 6.88 -65.13 13.20
N ILE A 8 7.03 -66.25 12.50
CA ILE A 8 7.83 -66.32 11.26
C ILE A 8 7.16 -65.54 10.12
N ILE A 9 5.83 -65.58 10.02
CA ILE A 9 5.10 -64.85 8.97
C ILE A 9 5.10 -63.33 9.22
N LYS A 10 4.99 -62.87 10.48
CA LYS A 10 5.10 -61.44 10.82
C LYS A 10 6.52 -60.89 10.63
N PHE A 11 7.55 -61.69 10.91
CA PHE A 11 8.94 -61.26 10.73
C PHE A 11 9.32 -61.19 9.23
N PHE A 12 8.84 -62.13 8.41
CA PHE A 12 9.03 -62.06 6.96
C PHE A 12 8.24 -60.93 6.29
N PHE A 13 7.01 -60.63 6.75
CA PHE A 13 6.23 -59.54 6.17
C PHE A 13 6.80 -58.15 6.51
N LEU A 14 7.40 -57.97 7.69
CA LEU A 14 8.09 -56.72 8.06
C LEU A 14 9.42 -56.55 7.30
N TYR A 15 10.15 -57.65 7.04
CA TYR A 15 11.38 -57.61 6.24
C TYR A 15 11.10 -57.40 4.74
N PHE A 16 9.97 -57.89 4.23
CA PHE A 16 9.56 -57.67 2.83
C PHE A 16 9.08 -56.23 2.58
N ILE A 17 8.52 -55.55 3.59
CA ILE A 17 8.16 -54.12 3.52
C ILE A 17 9.39 -53.21 3.70
N LEU A 18 10.44 -53.67 4.40
CA LEU A 18 11.70 -52.93 4.57
C LEU A 18 12.72 -53.12 3.42
N MET A 19 12.52 -54.09 2.52
CA MET A 19 13.41 -54.40 1.40
C MET A 19 12.85 -54.04 0.01
N LEU A 20 11.71 -53.34 -0.05
CA LEU A 20 11.27 -52.71 -1.29
C LEU A 20 11.83 -51.28 -1.34
N PRO A 21 12.95 -51.02 -2.04
CA PRO A 21 13.18 -49.68 -2.53
C PRO A 21 12.06 -49.45 -3.56
N LEU A 22 11.02 -48.71 -3.17
CA LEU A 22 10.13 -48.09 -4.13
C LEU A 22 10.94 -47.04 -4.89
N THR A 23 11.80 -47.50 -5.79
CA THR A 23 12.29 -46.69 -6.91
C THR A 23 11.09 -46.50 -7.81
N SER A 24 10.29 -45.49 -7.50
CA SER A 24 9.34 -44.93 -8.45
C SER A 24 10.16 -44.40 -9.63
N TYR A 25 10.39 -45.26 -10.63
CA TYR A 25 10.83 -44.79 -11.94
C TYR A 25 9.66 -44.01 -12.53
N ALA A 26 9.81 -42.69 -12.62
CA ALA A 26 8.89 -41.88 -13.40
C ALA A 26 8.93 -42.41 -14.84
N GLN A 27 7.83 -43.01 -15.31
CA GLN A 27 7.68 -43.34 -16.72
C GLN A 27 7.39 -42.05 -17.47
N ASP A 28 8.12 -41.81 -18.56
CA ASP A 28 7.77 -40.77 -19.52
C ASP A 28 6.38 -41.10 -20.07
N ASN A 29 5.40 -40.23 -19.81
CA ASN A 29 4.00 -40.42 -20.20
C ASN A 29 3.68 -39.85 -21.60
N PHE A 30 4.72 -39.46 -22.35
CA PHE A 30 4.60 -38.98 -23.72
C PHE A 30 5.38 -39.89 -24.67
N PRO A 31 4.86 -40.17 -25.88
CA PRO A 31 5.62 -40.87 -26.89
C PRO A 31 6.85 -40.03 -27.27
N ILE A 32 8.03 -40.60 -27.09
CA ILE A 32 9.29 -40.00 -27.52
C ILE A 32 9.39 -40.20 -29.03
N ASN A 33 9.23 -39.13 -29.80
CA ASN A 33 9.42 -39.15 -31.24
C ASN A 33 10.91 -38.91 -31.54
N GLY A 34 11.72 -39.96 -31.44
CA GLY A 34 13.18 -39.92 -31.59
C GLY A 34 13.93 -40.90 -30.67
N VAL A 35 15.25 -40.77 -30.58
CA VAL A 35 16.09 -41.62 -29.72
C VAL A 35 15.89 -41.22 -28.25
N ARG A 36 15.48 -42.17 -27.41
CA ARG A 36 15.36 -41.97 -25.95
C ARG A 36 16.74 -41.72 -25.35
N SER A 37 16.97 -40.50 -24.85
CA SER A 37 18.19 -40.18 -24.09
C SER A 37 18.00 -40.58 -22.62
N THR A 38 18.67 -41.64 -22.19
CA THR A 38 18.69 -42.11 -20.79
C THR A 38 19.88 -41.60 -19.99
N ASN A 39 20.64 -40.64 -20.54
CA ASN A 39 21.89 -40.22 -19.91
C ASN A 39 21.62 -39.39 -18.66
N GLN A 40 21.73 -40.04 -17.50
CA GLN A 40 21.83 -39.35 -16.22
C GLN A 40 23.20 -38.66 -16.16
N ILE A 41 23.26 -37.38 -16.52
CA ILE A 41 24.53 -36.65 -16.57
C ILE A 41 24.84 -36.11 -15.17
N THR A 42 25.99 -36.52 -14.63
CA THR A 42 26.58 -35.93 -13.43
C THR A 42 27.56 -34.83 -13.84
N TYR A 43 27.48 -33.65 -13.23
CA TYR A 43 28.47 -32.58 -13.40
C TYR A 43 29.16 -32.28 -12.07
N ALA A 44 30.47 -32.10 -12.11
CA ALA A 44 31.28 -31.68 -10.98
C ALA A 44 31.92 -30.31 -11.29
N PHE A 45 31.45 -29.27 -10.63
CA PHE A 45 32.03 -27.93 -10.71
C PHE A 45 33.06 -27.79 -9.60
N ILE A 46 34.34 -27.72 -9.94
CA ILE A 46 35.46 -27.76 -8.97
C ILE A 46 36.14 -26.40 -8.85
N ASN A 47 36.85 -26.18 -7.73
CA ASN A 47 37.68 -25.00 -7.47
C ASN A 47 36.95 -23.64 -7.47
N ALA A 48 35.65 -23.61 -7.17
CA ALA A 48 34.88 -22.37 -7.08
C ALA A 48 34.69 -21.89 -5.64
N ASP A 49 34.53 -20.59 -5.43
CA ASP A 49 33.92 -20.07 -4.20
C ASP A 49 32.39 -20.21 -4.30
N ILE A 50 31.78 -21.00 -3.41
CA ILE A 50 30.36 -21.36 -3.50
C ILE A 50 29.58 -20.72 -2.35
N TYR A 51 28.66 -19.82 -2.71
CA TYR A 51 27.59 -19.35 -1.83
C TYR A 51 26.54 -20.46 -1.76
N ILE A 52 26.53 -21.22 -0.66
CA ILE A 52 25.50 -22.25 -0.42
C ILE A 52 24.16 -21.57 -0.19
N ASP A 53 24.16 -20.49 0.57
CA ASP A 53 22.99 -19.64 0.81
C ASP A 53 23.47 -18.20 1.01
N TYR A 54 22.57 -17.27 1.29
CA TYR A 54 22.83 -15.85 1.46
C TYR A 54 23.88 -15.51 2.53
N ASN A 55 24.10 -16.39 3.51
CA ASN A 55 25.02 -16.18 4.64
C ASN A 55 26.19 -17.16 4.72
N LYS A 56 26.28 -18.15 3.82
CA LYS A 56 27.27 -19.24 3.92
C LYS A 56 28.05 -19.41 2.62
N ILE A 57 29.36 -19.25 2.71
CA ILE A 57 30.31 -19.38 1.59
C ILE A 57 31.33 -20.46 1.91
N ILE A 58 31.68 -21.28 0.92
CA ILE A 58 32.81 -22.21 1.00
C ILE A 58 33.77 -21.92 -0.13
N SER A 59 35.03 -21.62 0.19
CA SER A 59 36.08 -21.38 -0.79
C SER A 59 36.69 -22.67 -1.32
N ASN A 60 37.18 -22.63 -2.56
CA ASN A 60 37.80 -23.76 -3.26
C ASN A 60 36.98 -25.06 -3.16
N ALA A 61 35.67 -24.93 -3.32
CA ALA A 61 34.72 -26.00 -3.12
C ALA A 61 34.30 -26.67 -4.43
N THR A 62 33.68 -27.84 -4.28
CA THR A 62 33.05 -28.58 -5.37
C THR A 62 31.53 -28.54 -5.22
N LEU A 63 30.81 -28.29 -6.31
CA LEU A 63 29.37 -28.53 -6.44
C LEU A 63 29.14 -29.74 -7.35
N LEU A 64 28.48 -30.77 -6.84
CA LEU A 64 28.09 -31.95 -7.60
C LEU A 64 26.59 -31.89 -7.86
N ILE A 65 26.20 -31.89 -9.13
CA ILE A 65 24.81 -32.03 -9.56
C ILE A 65 24.64 -33.31 -10.38
N LYS A 66 23.44 -33.88 -10.32
CA LYS A 66 23.05 -34.98 -11.18
C LYS A 66 21.65 -34.70 -11.69
N ASN A 67 21.51 -34.63 -13.01
CA ASN A 67 20.31 -34.14 -13.67
C ASN A 67 19.94 -32.75 -13.14
N ASP A 68 18.73 -32.60 -12.58
CA ASP A 68 18.19 -31.35 -12.08
C ASP A 68 18.39 -31.13 -10.58
N ARG A 69 19.17 -31.98 -9.88
CA ARG A 69 19.34 -31.91 -8.42
C ARG A 69 20.78 -31.77 -7.97
N ILE A 70 20.94 -31.10 -6.84
CA ILE A 70 22.21 -30.98 -6.12
C ILE A 70 22.45 -32.25 -5.32
N LEU A 71 23.55 -32.95 -5.61
CA LEU A 71 23.95 -34.15 -4.89
C LEU A 71 24.77 -33.81 -3.64
N LYS A 72 25.73 -32.89 -3.77
CA LYS A 72 26.66 -32.54 -2.67
C LYS A 72 27.36 -31.21 -2.96
N VAL A 73 27.70 -30.48 -1.90
CA VAL A 73 28.52 -29.25 -1.95
C VAL A 73 29.53 -29.26 -0.78
N GLY A 74 30.78 -28.84 -1.03
CA GLY A 74 31.86 -28.81 -0.03
C GLY A 74 33.27 -28.95 -0.61
N SER A 75 34.29 -28.78 0.23
CA SER A 75 35.71 -28.73 -0.19
C SER A 75 36.34 -30.08 -0.51
N ASN A 76 35.86 -31.17 0.10
CA ASN A 76 36.44 -32.53 -0.06
C ASN A 76 35.39 -33.52 -0.58
N ILE A 77 34.94 -33.33 -1.82
CA ILE A 77 33.96 -34.23 -2.47
C ILE A 77 34.69 -35.21 -3.37
N LYS A 78 34.44 -36.52 -3.16
CA LYS A 78 34.83 -37.55 -4.13
C LYS A 78 33.99 -37.39 -5.39
N ILE A 79 34.64 -37.05 -6.50
CA ILE A 79 34.00 -36.86 -7.79
C ILE A 79 33.74 -38.24 -8.41
N PRO A 80 32.50 -38.55 -8.84
CA PRO A 80 32.20 -39.78 -9.58
C PRO A 80 32.98 -39.85 -10.90
N ASN A 81 33.44 -41.05 -11.29
CA ASN A 81 34.26 -41.22 -12.50
C ASN A 81 33.52 -40.86 -13.80
N ASP A 82 32.20 -40.92 -13.79
CA ASP A 82 31.30 -40.59 -14.90
C ASP A 82 30.90 -39.09 -14.93
N ALA A 83 31.36 -38.30 -13.95
CA ALA A 83 31.02 -36.88 -13.87
C ALA A 83 31.78 -36.04 -14.91
N LYS A 84 31.06 -35.17 -15.60
CA LYS A 84 31.67 -34.11 -16.42
C LYS A 84 32.26 -33.04 -15.51
N ILE A 85 33.59 -32.97 -15.48
CA ILE A 85 34.33 -32.00 -14.67
C ILE A 85 34.33 -30.64 -15.37
N ILE A 86 33.95 -29.59 -14.64
CA ILE A 86 34.03 -28.20 -15.05
C ILE A 86 34.90 -27.48 -14.01
N ASP A 87 36.11 -27.12 -14.40
CA ASP A 87 37.00 -26.31 -13.55
C ASP A 87 36.54 -24.85 -13.56
N LEU A 88 36.35 -24.32 -12.36
CA LEU A 88 35.87 -22.97 -12.10
C LEU A 88 36.85 -22.19 -11.22
N ASN A 89 38.14 -22.52 -11.27
CA ASN A 89 39.18 -21.72 -10.63
C ASN A 89 39.05 -20.23 -11.02
N GLY A 90 38.96 -19.35 -10.00
CA GLY A 90 38.75 -17.91 -10.18
C GLY A 90 37.30 -17.47 -10.44
N TYR A 91 36.34 -18.41 -10.43
CA TYR A 91 34.90 -18.14 -10.53
C TYR A 91 34.18 -18.45 -9.22
N LYS A 92 32.98 -17.90 -9.11
CA LYS A 92 32.10 -18.07 -7.95
C LYS A 92 30.74 -18.64 -8.37
N ILE A 93 30.08 -19.33 -7.46
CA ILE A 93 28.74 -19.91 -7.65
C ILE A 93 27.78 -19.39 -6.59
N CYS A 94 26.58 -18.95 -6.96
CA CYS A 94 25.50 -18.65 -6.02
C CYS A 94 24.15 -19.17 -6.54
N PRO A 95 23.10 -19.29 -5.69
CA PRO A 95 21.76 -19.66 -6.17
C PRO A 95 21.25 -18.65 -7.20
N SER A 96 20.53 -19.14 -8.22
CA SER A 96 19.85 -18.24 -9.17
C SER A 96 18.72 -17.48 -8.47
N PHE A 97 18.48 -16.26 -8.92
CA PHE A 97 17.46 -15.39 -8.33
C PHE A 97 16.05 -15.90 -8.59
N ILE A 98 15.14 -15.55 -7.69
CA ILE A 98 13.72 -15.89 -7.72
C ILE A 98 12.91 -14.60 -7.72
N ASP A 99 12.11 -14.36 -8.76
CA ASP A 99 11.11 -13.29 -8.71
C ASP A 99 9.78 -13.87 -8.22
N ILE A 100 9.34 -13.44 -7.04
CA ILE A 100 8.12 -13.93 -6.38
C ILE A 100 6.83 -13.30 -6.93
N TYR A 101 6.92 -12.27 -7.79
CA TYR A 101 5.73 -11.58 -8.28
C TYR A 101 5.87 -11.11 -9.73
N THR A 102 5.35 -11.88 -10.68
CA THR A 102 5.38 -11.52 -12.10
C THR A 102 4.14 -12.03 -12.86
N ASP A 103 3.87 -11.45 -14.03
CA ASP A 103 2.88 -11.96 -15.00
C ASP A 103 3.52 -12.79 -16.12
N TYR A 104 4.77 -13.22 -15.93
CA TYR A 104 5.53 -14.00 -16.91
C TYR A 104 4.73 -15.19 -17.46
N GLY A 105 4.51 -15.20 -18.77
CA GLY A 105 3.85 -16.31 -19.45
C GLY A 105 2.34 -16.41 -19.26
N GLN A 106 1.70 -15.44 -18.60
CA GLN A 106 0.24 -15.45 -18.44
C GLN A 106 -0.47 -14.94 -19.68
N LYS A 107 -1.43 -15.72 -20.20
CA LYS A 107 -2.37 -15.26 -21.23
C LYS A 107 -3.63 -14.66 -20.61
N THR A 108 -4.09 -13.55 -21.20
CA THR A 108 -5.38 -12.92 -20.88
C THR A 108 -6.49 -13.53 -21.74
N ASN A 109 -7.03 -14.68 -21.33
CA ASN A 109 -8.28 -15.19 -21.88
C ASN A 109 -9.23 -15.51 -20.72
N PHE A 110 -10.32 -14.77 -20.62
CA PHE A 110 -11.39 -15.03 -19.67
C PHE A 110 -12.58 -15.61 -20.44
N SER A 111 -12.92 -16.86 -20.17
CA SER A 111 -14.22 -17.41 -20.54
C SER A 111 -15.18 -17.20 -19.38
N ASP A 112 -16.31 -16.53 -19.62
CA ASP A 112 -17.38 -16.39 -18.63
C ASP A 112 -17.98 -17.79 -18.38
N ILE A 113 -17.87 -18.29 -17.15
CA ILE A 113 -18.46 -19.57 -16.72
C ILE A 113 -19.70 -19.25 -15.87
N GLU A 114 -20.85 -19.85 -16.17
CA GLU A 114 -22.14 -19.62 -15.47
C GLU A 114 -22.11 -19.97 -13.96
N LEU A 115 -21.13 -20.77 -13.51
CA LEU A 115 -20.92 -21.18 -12.10
C LEU A 115 -19.94 -20.28 -11.33
N SER A 116 -19.55 -19.15 -11.89
CA SER A 116 -18.62 -18.19 -11.26
C SER A 116 -19.28 -17.37 -10.15
N SER A 117 -18.44 -16.69 -9.37
CA SER A 117 -18.89 -15.82 -8.27
C SER A 117 -19.92 -14.79 -8.75
N TRP A 118 -20.89 -14.45 -7.90
CA TRP A 118 -21.86 -13.38 -8.16
C TRP A 118 -21.18 -12.03 -8.48
N ASN A 119 -19.94 -11.89 -8.02
CA ASN A 119 -19.06 -10.77 -8.35
C ASN A 119 -17.84 -11.24 -9.14
N SER A 120 -17.72 -10.75 -10.38
CA SER A 120 -16.62 -11.09 -11.30
C SER A 120 -15.25 -10.51 -10.89
N ALA A 121 -15.17 -9.70 -9.83
CA ALA A 121 -13.90 -9.33 -9.22
C ALA A 121 -13.30 -10.46 -8.34
N LEU A 122 -14.04 -11.55 -8.11
CA LEU A 122 -13.61 -12.70 -7.31
C LEU A 122 -13.31 -13.91 -8.23
N ASN A 123 -12.12 -13.92 -8.80
CA ASN A 123 -11.61 -14.96 -9.70
C ASN A 123 -11.08 -16.19 -8.93
N THR A 124 -11.86 -16.69 -7.97
CA THR A 124 -11.44 -17.73 -7.00
C THR A 124 -11.05 -19.07 -7.65
N GLU A 125 -11.65 -19.39 -8.79
CA GLU A 125 -11.43 -20.61 -9.57
C GLU A 125 -10.17 -20.54 -10.43
N PHE A 126 -9.66 -19.33 -10.67
CA PHE A 126 -8.53 -19.11 -11.56
C PHE A 126 -7.28 -19.80 -11.02
N ASN A 127 -6.60 -20.55 -11.90
CA ASN A 127 -5.29 -21.13 -11.64
C ASN A 127 -4.35 -20.63 -12.74
N ALA A 128 -3.28 -19.92 -12.35
CA ALA A 128 -2.32 -19.35 -13.30
C ALA A 128 -1.69 -20.38 -14.25
N ILE A 129 -1.56 -21.65 -13.82
CA ILE A 129 -1.01 -22.72 -14.65
C ILE A 129 -1.86 -23.02 -15.89
N ASN A 130 -3.20 -22.85 -15.81
CA ASN A 130 -4.10 -23.18 -16.92
C ASN A 130 -3.93 -22.23 -18.11
N ASN A 131 -3.38 -21.05 -17.89
CA ASN A 131 -3.17 -20.01 -18.89
C ASN A 131 -1.68 -19.69 -19.10
N PHE A 132 -0.80 -20.57 -18.62
CA PHE A 132 0.64 -20.36 -18.66
C PHE A 132 1.26 -20.90 -19.96
N GLU A 133 2.04 -20.05 -20.61
CA GLU A 133 2.91 -20.40 -21.73
C GLU A 133 4.29 -19.78 -21.57
N ILE A 134 5.30 -20.41 -22.18
CA ILE A 134 6.67 -19.88 -22.12
C ILE A 134 6.80 -18.72 -23.11
N ASP A 135 6.98 -17.52 -22.57
CA ASP A 135 7.43 -16.36 -23.32
C ASP A 135 8.96 -16.40 -23.44
N LEU A 136 9.47 -16.77 -24.62
CA LEU A 136 10.91 -16.93 -24.85
C LEU A 136 11.70 -15.62 -24.67
N ASN A 137 11.12 -14.48 -25.06
CA ASN A 137 11.79 -13.18 -24.99
C ASN A 137 11.92 -12.70 -23.54
N LYS A 138 10.84 -12.82 -22.76
CA LYS A 138 10.89 -12.54 -21.33
C LYS A 138 11.78 -13.55 -20.61
N ALA A 139 11.73 -14.84 -20.96
CA ALA A 139 12.58 -15.87 -20.36
C ALA A 139 14.06 -15.55 -20.54
N GLU A 140 14.47 -15.24 -21.76
CA GLU A 140 15.84 -14.83 -22.07
C GLU A 140 16.26 -13.61 -21.26
N SER A 141 15.38 -12.62 -21.11
CA SER A 141 15.63 -11.41 -20.32
C SER A 141 15.83 -11.72 -18.83
N PHE A 142 14.97 -12.53 -18.22
CA PHE A 142 15.14 -12.99 -16.83
C PHE A 142 16.44 -13.80 -16.65
N ILE A 143 16.67 -14.78 -17.52
CA ILE A 143 17.84 -15.68 -17.45
C ILE A 143 19.14 -14.89 -17.53
N LYS A 144 19.25 -13.95 -18.49
CA LYS A 144 20.43 -13.09 -18.64
C LYS A 144 20.67 -12.18 -17.44
N ASN A 145 19.63 -11.86 -16.67
CA ASN A 145 19.74 -11.06 -15.45
C ASN A 145 19.94 -11.89 -14.17
N GLY A 146 20.10 -13.21 -14.29
CA GLY A 146 20.44 -14.10 -13.17
C GLY A 146 19.24 -14.75 -12.49
N PHE A 147 18.02 -14.58 -13.01
CA PHE A 147 16.84 -15.26 -12.49
C PHE A 147 16.74 -16.67 -13.06
N GLY A 148 16.41 -17.64 -12.21
CA GLY A 148 16.18 -19.03 -12.61
C GLY A 148 14.75 -19.51 -12.41
N ILE A 149 14.02 -18.86 -11.50
CA ILE A 149 12.66 -19.23 -11.10
C ILE A 149 11.82 -17.97 -11.00
N VAL A 150 10.56 -18.07 -11.37
CA VAL A 150 9.58 -17.01 -11.17
C VAL A 150 8.26 -17.58 -10.65
N ASN A 151 7.57 -16.80 -9.84
CA ASN A 151 6.20 -17.07 -9.43
C ASN A 151 5.25 -16.22 -10.28
N SER A 152 4.56 -16.88 -11.19
CA SER A 152 3.72 -16.26 -12.21
C SER A 152 2.25 -16.22 -11.78
N LEU A 153 1.61 -15.06 -11.92
CA LEU A 153 0.23 -14.83 -11.55
C LEU A 153 -0.51 -13.93 -12.54
N ASN A 154 -1.83 -14.09 -12.62
CA ASN A 154 -2.71 -13.10 -13.25
C ASN A 154 -2.98 -11.96 -12.27
N LYS A 155 -2.78 -10.71 -12.70
CA LYS A 155 -2.94 -9.51 -11.85
C LYS A 155 -4.33 -8.89 -11.95
N ASP A 156 -5.35 -9.70 -12.23
CA ASP A 156 -6.72 -9.24 -12.45
C ASP A 156 -7.69 -9.70 -11.35
N GLY A 157 -8.42 -8.74 -10.78
CA GLY A 157 -9.41 -8.96 -9.73
C GLY A 157 -8.95 -8.68 -8.29
N ILE A 158 -9.93 -8.69 -7.38
CA ILE A 158 -9.76 -8.51 -5.93
C ILE A 158 -9.27 -9.83 -5.31
N ILE A 159 -9.90 -10.95 -5.65
CA ILE A 159 -9.34 -12.28 -5.41
C ILE A 159 -8.96 -12.82 -6.79
N ARG A 160 -7.70 -13.16 -6.99
CA ARG A 160 -7.12 -13.42 -8.33
C ARG A 160 -6.90 -14.91 -8.63
N GLY A 161 -7.29 -15.78 -7.70
CA GLY A 161 -7.00 -17.21 -7.77
C GLY A 161 -5.56 -17.53 -7.38
N SER A 162 -5.02 -18.63 -7.89
CA SER A 162 -3.68 -19.09 -7.51
C SER A 162 -2.60 -18.71 -8.53
N SER A 163 -1.39 -18.39 -8.05
CA SER A 163 -0.17 -18.31 -8.83
C SER A 163 0.45 -19.69 -9.09
N THR A 164 1.43 -19.77 -9.99
CA THR A 164 2.20 -20.98 -10.30
C THR A 164 3.71 -20.69 -10.22
N LEU A 165 4.48 -21.60 -9.63
CA LEU A 165 5.94 -21.47 -9.50
C LEU A 165 6.61 -22.23 -10.63
N VAL A 166 7.40 -21.55 -11.44
CA VAL A 166 8.03 -22.13 -12.64
C VAL A 166 9.51 -21.81 -12.72
N SER A 167 10.30 -22.77 -13.18
CA SER A 167 11.66 -22.55 -13.68
C SER A 167 11.61 -21.90 -15.06
N LEU A 168 12.53 -20.99 -15.33
CA LEU A 168 12.67 -20.40 -16.67
C LEU A 168 13.30 -21.45 -17.62
N SER A 169 12.80 -21.53 -18.85
CA SER A 169 13.20 -22.55 -19.81
C SER A 169 12.94 -22.09 -21.25
N TYR A 170 13.61 -22.72 -22.21
CA TYR A 170 13.28 -22.64 -23.64
C TYR A 170 12.56 -23.89 -24.15
N ASP A 171 12.36 -24.89 -23.30
CA ASP A 171 11.69 -26.14 -23.64
C ASP A 171 10.16 -26.03 -23.46
N LYS A 172 9.44 -27.15 -23.49
CA LYS A 172 7.98 -27.17 -23.30
C LYS A 172 7.57 -26.83 -21.85
N PRO A 173 6.41 -26.17 -21.64
CA PRO A 173 5.95 -25.70 -20.31
C PRO A 173 5.93 -26.76 -19.21
N HIS A 174 5.55 -28.01 -19.50
CA HIS A 174 5.45 -29.07 -18.48
C HIS A 174 6.79 -29.40 -17.80
N SER A 175 7.93 -29.11 -18.44
CA SER A 175 9.26 -29.32 -17.88
C SER A 175 9.72 -28.16 -16.96
N SER A 176 8.99 -27.05 -16.97
CA SER A 176 9.28 -25.83 -16.22
C SER A 176 8.52 -25.72 -14.90
N VAL A 177 7.36 -26.37 -14.78
CA VAL A 177 6.50 -26.24 -13.59
C VAL A 177 7.16 -26.88 -12.37
N ILE A 178 7.26 -26.12 -11.28
CA ILE A 178 7.72 -26.60 -9.97
C ILE A 178 6.50 -26.88 -9.08
N ILE A 179 5.58 -25.92 -9.00
CA ILE A 179 4.33 -26.03 -8.24
C ILE A 179 3.20 -25.44 -9.09
N ASP A 180 2.12 -26.20 -9.24
CA ASP A 180 0.92 -25.81 -9.99
C ASP A 180 0.19 -24.62 -9.33
N GLN A 181 0.04 -24.64 -8.00
CA GLN A 181 -0.60 -23.62 -7.17
C GLN A 181 0.32 -23.23 -6.01
N SER A 182 1.06 -22.14 -6.16
CA SER A 182 2.10 -21.72 -5.21
C SER A 182 1.61 -20.74 -4.14
N ALA A 183 0.67 -19.85 -4.49
CA ALA A 183 0.08 -18.89 -3.56
C ALA A 183 -1.33 -18.48 -4.04
N LEU A 184 -2.20 -18.10 -3.11
CA LEU A 184 -3.44 -17.38 -3.38
C LEU A 184 -3.15 -15.88 -3.48
N CYS A 185 -3.60 -15.23 -4.55
CA CYS A 185 -3.31 -13.83 -4.81
C CYS A 185 -4.53 -12.93 -4.60
N LEU A 186 -4.35 -11.80 -3.92
CA LEU A 186 -5.40 -10.83 -3.59
C LEU A 186 -4.95 -9.40 -3.91
N SER A 187 -5.90 -8.49 -4.07
CA SER A 187 -5.66 -7.05 -4.16
C SER A 187 -6.90 -6.24 -3.77
N PHE A 188 -6.75 -4.92 -3.62
CA PHE A 188 -7.90 -4.01 -3.50
C PHE A 188 -8.44 -3.51 -4.86
N ASN A 189 -7.88 -3.96 -5.97
CA ASN A 189 -8.26 -3.52 -7.31
C ASN A 189 -9.21 -4.53 -7.94
N LYS A 190 -10.38 -4.08 -8.41
CA LYS A 190 -11.36 -4.93 -9.09
C LYS A 190 -10.94 -5.41 -10.48
N GLY A 191 -9.87 -4.84 -11.03
CA GLY A 191 -9.34 -5.21 -12.33
C GLY A 191 -10.34 -4.92 -13.46
N ALA A 192 -10.43 -5.84 -14.41
CA ALA A 192 -11.27 -5.79 -15.60
C ALA A 192 -12.75 -6.16 -15.34
N SER A 193 -13.12 -6.42 -14.08
CA SER A 193 -14.50 -6.77 -13.69
C SER A 193 -15.51 -5.75 -14.24
N LYS A 194 -16.49 -6.27 -15.00
CA LYS A 194 -17.62 -5.49 -15.53
C LYS A 194 -18.72 -5.26 -14.49
N THR A 195 -18.66 -5.95 -13.35
CA THR A 195 -19.59 -5.72 -12.25
C THR A 195 -19.39 -4.29 -11.73
N LYS A 196 -20.50 -3.55 -11.53
CA LYS A 196 -20.43 -2.18 -11.05
C LYS A 196 -19.78 -2.12 -9.67
N TYR A 197 -20.27 -2.94 -8.73
CA TYR A 197 -19.74 -3.07 -7.38
C TYR A 197 -18.48 -3.96 -7.34
N PRO A 198 -17.42 -3.56 -6.61
CA PRO A 198 -17.26 -2.28 -5.92
C PRO A 198 -16.73 -1.18 -6.86
N SER A 199 -16.88 0.08 -6.46
CA SER A 199 -16.28 1.27 -7.09
C SER A 199 -15.31 2.02 -6.18
N SER A 200 -15.29 1.69 -4.89
CA SER A 200 -14.49 2.34 -3.86
C SER A 200 -13.54 1.36 -3.16
N LEU A 201 -12.51 1.87 -2.48
CA LEU A 201 -11.62 1.03 -1.67
C LEU A 201 -12.37 0.34 -0.52
N MET A 202 -13.29 1.03 0.15
CA MET A 202 -14.10 0.45 1.22
C MET A 202 -15.05 -0.65 0.71
N GLY A 203 -15.58 -0.50 -0.51
CA GLY A 203 -16.32 -1.55 -1.19
C GLY A 203 -15.45 -2.78 -1.49
N SER A 204 -14.22 -2.59 -1.98
CA SER A 204 -13.27 -3.71 -2.15
C SER A 204 -12.97 -4.42 -0.83
N ILE A 205 -12.76 -3.67 0.26
CA ILE A 205 -12.53 -4.24 1.59
C ILE A 205 -13.76 -5.02 2.08
N ALA A 206 -14.95 -4.45 1.94
CA ALA A 206 -16.19 -5.10 2.35
C ALA A 206 -16.45 -6.38 1.55
N LEU A 207 -16.20 -6.37 0.24
CA LEU A 207 -16.33 -7.56 -0.61
C LEU A 207 -15.37 -8.67 -0.17
N ILE A 208 -14.11 -8.35 0.15
CA ILE A 208 -13.15 -9.35 0.68
C ILE A 208 -13.67 -9.93 1.99
N ARG A 209 -14.10 -9.08 2.94
CA ARG A 209 -14.64 -9.55 4.22
C ARG A 209 -15.85 -10.46 4.01
N GLN A 210 -16.77 -10.04 3.14
CA GLN A 210 -17.96 -10.82 2.85
C GLN A 210 -17.61 -12.16 2.20
N ALA A 211 -16.63 -12.20 1.29
CA ALA A 211 -16.14 -13.44 0.68
C ALA A 211 -15.59 -14.42 1.72
N TYR A 212 -14.80 -13.95 2.70
CA TYR A 212 -14.33 -14.81 3.80
C TYR A 212 -15.49 -15.32 4.67
N TYR A 213 -16.42 -14.45 5.08
CA TYR A 213 -17.59 -14.89 5.85
C TYR A 213 -18.48 -15.89 5.10
N ASP A 214 -18.62 -15.72 3.79
CA ASP A 214 -19.38 -16.63 2.93
C ASP A 214 -18.67 -17.98 2.81
N ALA A 215 -17.35 -17.98 2.70
CA ALA A 215 -16.54 -19.19 2.60
C ALA A 215 -16.55 -19.98 3.93
N ASP A 216 -16.41 -19.31 5.07
CA ASP A 216 -16.52 -19.94 6.40
C ASP A 216 -17.95 -20.49 6.65
N TRP A 217 -18.97 -19.81 6.15
CA TRP A 217 -20.34 -20.30 6.24
C TRP A 217 -20.56 -21.52 5.33
N TYR A 218 -19.95 -21.53 4.13
CA TYR A 218 -20.07 -22.59 3.13
C TYR A 218 -19.48 -23.92 3.61
N ASP A 219 -18.36 -23.92 4.34
CA ASP A 219 -17.76 -25.15 4.89
C ASP A 219 -18.70 -25.94 5.82
N GLY A 220 -19.70 -25.27 6.41
CA GLY A 220 -20.74 -25.89 7.22
C GLY A 220 -21.94 -26.44 6.44
N GLN A 221 -22.01 -26.29 5.12
CA GLN A 221 -23.18 -26.61 4.30
C GLN A 221 -23.08 -27.99 3.65
N LYS A 222 -24.19 -28.75 3.69
CA LYS A 222 -24.27 -30.10 3.10
C LYS A 222 -25.10 -30.19 1.81
N HIS A 223 -25.93 -29.18 1.54
CA HIS A 223 -26.96 -29.24 0.50
C HIS A 223 -26.85 -28.14 -0.57
N ILE A 224 -25.86 -27.25 -0.45
CA ILE A 224 -25.63 -26.15 -1.39
C ILE A 224 -24.26 -26.36 -1.99
N TYR A 225 -24.17 -26.44 -3.31
CA TYR A 225 -22.91 -26.47 -4.03
C TYR A 225 -22.59 -25.08 -4.59
N ASN A 226 -21.42 -24.54 -4.25
CA ASN A 226 -20.90 -23.29 -4.79
C ASN A 226 -19.43 -23.48 -5.17
N ASN A 227 -19.12 -23.43 -6.46
CA ASN A 227 -17.77 -23.71 -6.94
C ASN A 227 -16.77 -22.63 -6.51
N SER A 228 -17.16 -21.36 -6.47
CA SER A 228 -16.31 -20.24 -6.08
C SER A 228 -15.87 -20.33 -4.63
N LEU A 229 -16.81 -20.54 -3.71
CA LEU A 229 -16.52 -20.65 -2.28
C LEU A 229 -15.68 -21.90 -1.99
N ARG A 230 -15.98 -23.02 -2.66
CA ARG A 230 -15.15 -24.25 -2.58
C ARG A 230 -13.73 -23.98 -3.06
N ALA A 231 -13.56 -23.34 -4.23
CA ALA A 231 -12.26 -23.03 -4.79
C ALA A 231 -11.47 -22.07 -3.90
N PHE A 232 -12.14 -21.08 -3.30
CA PHE A 232 -11.54 -20.16 -2.36
C PHE A 232 -11.04 -20.88 -1.10
N ASN A 233 -11.87 -21.72 -0.47
CA ASN A 233 -11.46 -22.48 0.73
C ASN A 233 -10.27 -23.41 0.47
N ILE A 234 -10.24 -24.11 -0.66
CA ILE A 234 -9.07 -24.94 -1.03
C ILE A 234 -7.79 -24.09 -1.14
N LYS A 235 -7.89 -22.91 -1.76
CA LYS A 235 -6.73 -22.04 -1.97
C LYS A 235 -6.32 -21.26 -0.72
N ARG A 236 -7.17 -21.17 0.31
CA ARG A 236 -6.83 -20.51 1.57
C ARG A 236 -5.72 -21.23 2.33
N ASP A 237 -5.43 -22.50 2.07
CA ASP A 237 -4.30 -23.18 2.70
C ASP A 237 -2.94 -22.80 2.08
N LEU A 238 -2.96 -22.15 0.91
CA LEU A 238 -1.75 -21.66 0.25
C LEU A 238 -1.18 -20.42 0.97
N PRO A 239 0.13 -20.14 0.79
CA PRO A 239 0.67 -18.80 1.03
C PRO A 239 -0.20 -17.73 0.34
N LYS A 240 -0.34 -16.55 0.94
CA LYS A 240 -1.26 -15.51 0.44
C LYS A 240 -0.49 -14.26 0.10
N ILE A 241 -0.47 -13.89 -1.18
CA ILE A 241 0.16 -12.64 -1.62
C ILE A 241 -0.93 -11.59 -1.80
N PHE A 242 -0.83 -10.49 -1.06
CA PHE A 242 -1.77 -9.38 -1.13
C PHE A 242 -1.09 -8.14 -1.71
N GLU A 243 -1.51 -7.70 -2.90
CA GLU A 243 -1.01 -6.47 -3.52
C GLU A 243 -1.72 -5.23 -2.97
N VAL A 244 -0.92 -4.25 -2.56
CA VAL A 244 -1.39 -2.94 -2.09
C VAL A 244 -0.71 -1.79 -2.84
N SER A 245 -1.38 -0.65 -2.91
CA SER A 245 -0.93 0.51 -3.69
C SER A 245 -0.17 1.57 -2.89
N ASN A 246 -0.15 1.48 -1.56
CA ASN A 246 0.54 2.42 -0.67
C ASN A 246 0.71 1.83 0.73
N TYR A 247 1.59 2.43 1.53
CA TYR A 247 1.90 1.99 2.88
C TYR A 247 0.68 1.92 3.81
N GLN A 248 -0.28 2.85 3.72
CA GLN A 248 -1.49 2.82 4.57
C GLN A 248 -2.32 1.57 4.29
N SER A 249 -2.32 1.09 3.04
CA SER A 249 -3.06 -0.11 2.64
C SER A 249 -2.42 -1.41 3.14
N ILE A 250 -1.16 -1.38 3.57
CA ILE A 250 -0.52 -2.50 4.29
C ILE A 250 -1.27 -2.76 5.61
N PHE A 251 -1.52 -1.70 6.39
CA PHE A 251 -2.29 -1.81 7.64
C PHE A 251 -3.74 -2.25 7.38
N ARG A 252 -4.35 -1.80 6.27
CA ARG A 252 -5.70 -2.25 5.88
C ARG A 252 -5.74 -3.74 5.59
N ALA A 253 -4.79 -4.25 4.80
CA ALA A 253 -4.68 -5.67 4.50
C ALA A 253 -4.40 -6.48 5.79
N ASN A 254 -3.51 -6.00 6.67
CA ASN A 254 -3.21 -6.66 7.93
C ASN A 254 -4.42 -6.75 8.87
N LYS A 255 -5.30 -5.75 8.91
CA LYS A 255 -6.54 -5.84 9.69
C LYS A 255 -7.47 -6.95 9.18
N ILE A 256 -7.59 -7.11 7.87
CA ILE A 256 -8.35 -8.22 7.28
C ILE A 256 -7.69 -9.54 7.66
N ALA A 257 -6.36 -9.62 7.56
CA ALA A 257 -5.60 -10.80 7.96
C ALA A 257 -5.90 -11.19 9.42
N ASN A 258 -5.82 -10.22 10.34
CA ASN A 258 -6.11 -10.42 11.76
C ASN A 258 -7.57 -10.82 12.02
N GLU A 259 -8.54 -10.22 11.31
CA GLU A 259 -9.97 -10.52 11.46
C GLU A 259 -10.27 -12.00 11.13
N PHE A 260 -9.64 -12.54 10.09
CA PHE A 260 -9.86 -13.92 9.62
C PHE A 260 -8.74 -14.89 10.02
N LYS A 261 -7.80 -14.45 10.87
CA LYS A 261 -6.62 -15.23 11.32
C LYS A 261 -5.76 -15.75 10.17
N GLU A 262 -5.70 -14.98 9.09
CA GLU A 262 -4.88 -15.25 7.93
C GLU A 262 -3.49 -14.64 8.09
N LYS A 263 -2.52 -15.16 7.33
CA LYS A 263 -1.18 -14.58 7.21
C LYS A 263 -0.95 -14.14 5.76
N TYR A 264 -0.66 -12.87 5.56
CA TYR A 264 -0.40 -12.30 4.25
C TYR A 264 1.08 -11.96 4.05
N ILE A 265 1.55 -12.17 2.84
CA ILE A 265 2.77 -11.60 2.27
C ILE A 265 2.32 -10.39 1.47
N ILE A 266 2.78 -9.20 1.82
CA ILE A 266 2.27 -7.98 1.20
C ILE A 266 3.19 -7.55 0.06
N LYS A 267 2.66 -7.52 -1.18
CA LYS A 267 3.33 -6.85 -2.29
C LYS A 267 3.01 -5.37 -2.24
N THR A 268 4.05 -4.56 -2.17
CA THR A 268 3.93 -3.13 -1.89
C THR A 268 4.33 -2.26 -3.09
N ASN A 269 4.46 -0.94 -2.89
CA ASN A 269 4.74 0.04 -3.96
C ASN A 269 5.96 0.93 -3.68
N GLY A 270 6.76 0.64 -2.64
CA GLY A 270 8.04 1.33 -2.39
C GLY A 270 7.96 2.56 -1.50
N ASP A 271 6.88 2.74 -0.74
CA ASP A 271 6.67 3.89 0.16
C ASP A 271 6.55 3.52 1.65
N GLU A 272 7.04 2.34 2.02
CA GLU A 272 6.90 1.72 3.33
C GLU A 272 7.71 2.46 4.41
N TYR A 273 8.86 3.02 4.03
CA TYR A 273 9.70 3.84 4.90
C TYR A 273 8.94 4.97 5.62
N LYS A 274 7.78 5.41 5.10
CA LYS A 274 6.94 6.44 5.72
C LYS A 274 6.38 6.04 7.08
N ARG A 275 6.35 4.75 7.43
CA ARG A 275 5.88 4.20 8.72
C ARG A 275 6.64 2.93 9.12
N VAL A 276 7.96 2.89 8.90
CA VAL A 276 8.77 1.68 9.17
C VAL A 276 8.66 1.17 10.61
N GLU A 277 8.62 2.05 11.60
CA GLU A 277 8.49 1.68 13.02
C GLU A 277 7.17 0.98 13.32
N GLU A 278 6.06 1.49 12.75
CA GLU A 278 4.75 0.86 12.91
C GLU A 278 4.66 -0.47 12.13
N LEU A 279 5.30 -0.55 10.95
CA LEU A 279 5.33 -1.76 10.12
C LEU A 279 6.11 -2.90 10.77
N LYS A 280 7.20 -2.58 11.49
CA LYS A 280 7.98 -3.58 12.24
C LYS A 280 7.11 -4.36 13.24
N ASN A 281 6.14 -3.69 13.86
CA ASN A 281 5.25 -4.31 14.84
C ASN A 281 4.20 -5.24 14.21
N LEU A 282 4.06 -5.26 12.88
CA LEU A 282 3.11 -6.14 12.20
C LEU A 282 3.65 -7.55 11.97
N ASP A 283 4.97 -7.74 11.98
CA ASP A 283 5.64 -9.02 11.68
C ASP A 283 5.17 -9.65 10.35
N ILE A 284 5.10 -8.82 9.30
CA ILE A 284 4.65 -9.25 7.96
C ILE A 284 5.81 -9.25 6.95
N PRO A 285 5.94 -10.30 6.13
CA PRO A 285 6.88 -10.32 5.02
C PRO A 285 6.42 -9.40 3.88
N LEU A 286 7.37 -8.68 3.26
CA LEU A 286 7.10 -7.72 2.19
C LEU A 286 7.74 -8.13 0.86
N ILE A 287 7.01 -7.95 -0.23
CA ILE A 287 7.54 -8.01 -1.61
C ILE A 287 7.64 -6.57 -2.11
N VAL A 288 8.87 -6.08 -2.26
CA VAL A 288 9.17 -4.67 -2.55
C VAL A 288 9.67 -4.53 -3.99
N PRO A 289 9.08 -3.64 -4.81
CA PRO A 289 9.56 -3.41 -6.16
C PRO A 289 10.92 -2.70 -6.14
N ILE A 290 11.80 -3.07 -7.07
CA ILE A 290 13.07 -2.37 -7.30
C ILE A 290 12.94 -1.21 -8.30
N ASN A 291 11.73 -0.70 -8.51
CA ASN A 291 11.46 0.45 -9.37
C ASN A 291 11.41 1.74 -8.53
N PHE A 292 12.05 2.81 -9.02
CA PHE A 292 12.07 4.11 -8.35
C PHE A 292 11.52 5.18 -9.29
N ASP A 293 10.66 6.05 -8.75
CA ASP A 293 10.02 7.12 -9.52
C ASP A 293 11.05 8.03 -10.22
N LYS A 294 10.91 8.13 -11.54
CA LYS A 294 11.69 9.04 -12.37
C LYS A 294 10.96 10.38 -12.47
N LEU A 295 11.12 11.26 -11.48
CA LEU A 295 10.56 12.61 -11.57
C LEU A 295 11.27 13.43 -12.66
N LYS A 296 10.49 13.94 -13.61
CA LYS A 296 10.99 14.88 -14.62
C LYS A 296 10.90 16.30 -14.07
N ILE A 297 12.04 16.89 -13.78
CA ILE A 297 12.17 18.32 -13.51
C ILE A 297 12.29 19.08 -14.83
N ASN A 298 11.49 20.12 -15.00
CA ASN A 298 11.52 20.97 -16.19
C ASN A 298 12.49 22.13 -15.99
N THR A 299 13.00 22.68 -17.09
CA THR A 299 13.86 23.88 -17.04
C THR A 299 13.08 25.14 -16.73
N ASP A 300 11.76 25.16 -17.02
CA ASP A 300 10.86 26.23 -16.62
C ASP A 300 10.51 26.11 -15.13
N PRO A 301 10.86 27.12 -14.30
CA PRO A 301 10.51 27.11 -12.88
C PRO A 301 8.99 27.12 -12.60
N TYR A 302 8.15 27.66 -13.50
CA TYR A 302 6.70 27.68 -13.32
C TYR A 302 6.09 26.28 -13.48
N GLU A 303 6.58 25.49 -14.42
CA GLU A 303 6.14 24.10 -14.57
C GLU A 303 6.48 23.24 -13.34
N ASN A 304 7.59 23.56 -12.66
CA ASN A 304 8.00 22.87 -11.43
C ASN A 304 7.16 23.24 -10.20
N LEU A 305 6.33 24.30 -10.25
CA LEU A 305 5.46 24.67 -9.13
C LEU A 305 4.45 23.55 -8.82
N ASN A 306 3.99 22.84 -9.85
CA ASN A 306 3.03 21.74 -9.74
C ASN A 306 3.63 20.47 -9.10
N ILE A 307 4.96 20.37 -9.00
CA ILE A 307 5.60 19.24 -8.33
C ILE A 307 5.48 19.43 -6.82
N SER A 308 4.78 18.51 -6.16
CA SER A 308 4.57 18.55 -4.71
C SER A 308 5.88 18.25 -3.96
N LEU A 309 6.03 18.81 -2.74
CA LEU A 309 7.14 18.44 -1.86
C LEU A 309 7.12 16.95 -1.52
N ALA A 310 5.93 16.34 -1.39
CA ALA A 310 5.78 14.91 -1.12
C ALA A 310 6.41 14.06 -2.23
N SER A 311 6.15 14.40 -3.49
CA SER A 311 6.74 13.72 -4.65
C SER A 311 8.26 13.85 -4.64
N LEU A 312 8.79 15.06 -4.43
CA LEU A 312 10.23 15.30 -4.38
C LEU A 312 10.92 14.51 -3.27
N LYS A 313 10.35 14.51 -2.06
CA LYS A 313 10.85 13.72 -0.93
C LYS A 313 10.77 12.23 -1.22
N HIS A 314 9.70 11.77 -1.88
CA HIS A 314 9.56 10.37 -2.25
C HIS A 314 10.64 9.91 -3.23
N ALA A 315 10.88 10.65 -4.31
CA ALA A 315 11.92 10.30 -5.27
C ALA A 315 13.35 10.34 -4.68
N GLU A 316 13.63 11.16 -3.66
CA GLU A 316 14.91 11.12 -2.94
C GLU A 316 15.02 9.90 -2.00
N THR A 317 13.93 9.50 -1.36
CA THR A 317 13.95 8.50 -0.26
C THR A 317 13.63 7.08 -0.73
N ALA A 318 12.86 6.90 -1.80
CA ALA A 318 12.46 5.59 -2.32
C ALA A 318 13.64 4.62 -2.55
N PRO A 319 14.83 5.08 -3.03
CA PRO A 319 15.99 4.19 -3.15
C PRO A 319 16.50 3.58 -1.83
N TYR A 320 16.20 4.23 -0.69
CA TYR A 320 16.57 3.77 0.65
C TYR A 320 15.52 2.85 1.27
N ASN A 321 14.38 2.67 0.61
CA ASN A 321 13.29 1.92 1.19
C ASN A 321 13.71 0.48 1.58
N PHE A 322 14.41 -0.22 0.68
CA PHE A 322 14.92 -1.56 0.97
C PHE A 322 15.87 -1.58 2.18
N SER A 323 16.83 -0.66 2.23
CA SER A 323 17.82 -0.62 3.32
C SER A 323 17.20 -0.23 4.66
N ILE A 324 16.25 0.72 4.65
CA ILE A 324 15.46 1.09 5.83
C ILE A 324 14.72 -0.14 6.35
N LEU A 325 14.00 -0.88 5.50
CA LEU A 325 13.21 -2.04 5.92
C LEU A 325 14.07 -3.14 6.57
N VAL A 326 15.14 -3.57 5.89
CA VAL A 326 15.99 -4.67 6.39
C VAL A 326 16.75 -4.27 7.66
N ASN A 327 17.17 -3.00 7.78
CA ASN A 327 17.82 -2.50 8.99
C ASN A 327 16.87 -2.46 10.20
N HIS A 328 15.55 -2.40 9.98
CA HIS A 328 14.55 -2.52 11.05
C HIS A 328 14.14 -3.98 11.32
N GLY A 329 14.74 -4.95 10.64
CA GLY A 329 14.49 -6.38 10.81
C GLY A 329 13.27 -6.90 10.07
N ILE A 330 12.78 -6.17 9.05
CA ILE A 330 11.64 -6.61 8.23
C ILE A 330 12.16 -7.48 7.09
N ASP A 331 11.61 -8.69 6.94
CA ASP A 331 11.97 -9.60 5.84
C ASP A 331 11.38 -9.12 4.51
N VAL A 332 12.26 -8.91 3.52
CA VAL A 332 11.91 -8.37 2.21
C VAL A 332 12.32 -9.32 1.09
N ALA A 333 11.44 -9.56 0.12
CA ALA A 333 11.78 -10.09 -1.20
C ALA A 333 11.75 -8.97 -2.24
N LEU A 334 12.77 -8.87 -3.10
CA LEU A 334 12.79 -7.89 -4.19
C LEU A 334 12.08 -8.46 -5.43
N THR A 335 11.33 -7.63 -6.15
CA THR A 335 10.67 -8.01 -7.41
C THR A 335 10.99 -7.02 -8.54
N LEU A 336 11.00 -7.53 -9.77
CA LEU A 336 11.12 -6.73 -10.99
C LEU A 336 9.79 -6.10 -11.42
N ASP A 337 8.69 -6.41 -10.75
CA ASP A 337 7.39 -5.82 -11.04
C ASP A 337 7.45 -4.29 -11.08
N GLY A 338 6.85 -3.70 -12.11
CA GLY A 338 6.86 -2.27 -12.36
C GLY A 338 8.08 -1.70 -13.09
N LEU A 339 9.14 -2.50 -13.36
CA LEU A 339 10.25 -2.02 -14.19
C LEU A 339 9.85 -1.87 -15.66
N ASP A 340 10.24 -0.74 -16.27
CA ASP A 340 10.06 -0.48 -17.71
C ASP A 340 10.92 -1.44 -18.57
N SER A 341 12.10 -1.79 -18.08
CA SER A 341 13.09 -2.61 -18.79
C SER A 341 13.93 -3.41 -17.81
N PHE A 342 14.25 -4.66 -18.18
CA PHE A 342 15.18 -5.51 -17.44
C PHE A 342 16.59 -4.90 -17.34
N SER A 343 16.97 -3.98 -18.24
CA SER A 343 18.26 -3.27 -18.14
C SER A 343 18.35 -2.37 -16.91
N ASP A 344 17.22 -1.93 -16.36
CA ASP A 344 17.18 -1.05 -15.18
C ASP A 344 17.38 -1.82 -13.87
N PHE A 345 17.24 -3.16 -13.87
CA PHE A 345 17.42 -3.98 -12.67
C PHE A 345 18.77 -3.74 -11.99
N TYR A 346 19.88 -3.99 -12.70
CA TYR A 346 21.23 -3.79 -12.14
C TYR A 346 21.56 -2.33 -11.86
N LYS A 347 20.93 -1.39 -12.57
CA LYS A 347 21.08 0.05 -12.31
C LYS A 347 20.46 0.40 -10.97
N ASN A 348 19.22 -0.01 -10.72
CA ASN A 348 18.50 0.27 -9.48
C ASN A 348 19.08 -0.52 -8.31
N LEU A 349 19.56 -1.74 -8.55
CA LEU A 349 20.28 -2.54 -7.54
C LEU A 349 21.54 -1.83 -7.04
N LYS A 350 22.30 -1.19 -7.93
CA LYS A 350 23.44 -0.35 -7.54
C LYS A 350 23.01 0.85 -6.71
N THR A 351 21.87 1.47 -7.04
CA THR A 351 21.31 2.55 -6.22
C THR A 351 20.95 2.08 -4.81
N ILE A 352 20.41 0.87 -4.65
CA ILE A 352 20.18 0.26 -3.34
C ILE A 352 21.52 0.03 -2.60
N ILE A 353 22.54 -0.47 -3.30
CA ILE A 353 23.85 -0.72 -2.70
C ILE A 353 24.51 0.58 -2.21
N SER A 354 24.35 1.68 -2.96
CA SER A 354 24.89 2.99 -2.56
C SER A 354 24.27 3.55 -1.27
N THR A 355 23.16 2.99 -0.79
CA THR A 355 22.59 3.35 0.51
C THR A 355 23.29 2.67 1.70
N GLY A 356 24.30 1.83 1.45
CA GLY A 356 25.07 1.14 2.49
C GLY A 356 24.46 -0.18 2.99
N VAL A 357 23.48 -0.76 2.29
CA VAL A 357 22.89 -2.05 2.69
C VAL A 357 23.88 -3.20 2.50
N ASN A 358 23.81 -4.20 3.38
CA ASN A 358 24.61 -5.40 3.25
C ASN A 358 24.19 -6.20 2.00
N LYS A 359 25.16 -6.56 1.16
CA LYS A 359 24.95 -7.38 -0.06
C LYS A 359 24.36 -8.76 0.23
N ASN A 360 24.59 -9.32 1.41
CA ASN A 360 23.96 -10.58 1.81
C ASN A 360 22.45 -10.44 2.00
N GLU A 361 21.96 -9.27 2.45
CA GLU A 361 20.51 -9.01 2.53
C GLU A 361 19.89 -8.90 1.13
N ILE A 362 20.63 -8.34 0.16
CA ILE A 362 20.22 -8.35 -1.24
C ILE A 362 20.14 -9.77 -1.79
N LEU A 363 21.15 -10.62 -1.51
CA LEU A 363 21.11 -12.01 -1.95
C LEU A 363 19.95 -12.76 -1.27
N LYS A 364 19.73 -12.55 0.04
CA LYS A 364 18.61 -13.11 0.81
C LYS A 364 17.26 -12.75 0.18
N SER A 365 17.08 -11.48 -0.21
CA SER A 365 15.83 -10.98 -0.80
C SER A 365 15.56 -11.49 -2.22
N LEU A 366 16.58 -11.97 -2.91
CA LEU A 366 16.48 -12.55 -4.26
C LEU A 366 16.48 -14.09 -4.25
N THR A 367 16.71 -14.76 -3.11
CA THR A 367 16.87 -16.23 -3.06
C THR A 367 16.09 -16.86 -1.89
N TYR A 368 16.61 -16.74 -0.66
CA TYR A 368 16.03 -17.33 0.54
C TYR A 368 14.61 -16.83 0.82
N ASN A 369 14.42 -15.51 0.92
CA ASN A 369 13.12 -14.91 1.27
C ASN A 369 11.99 -15.31 0.31
N PRO A 370 12.12 -15.14 -1.03
CA PRO A 370 11.05 -15.55 -1.94
C PRO A 370 10.74 -17.06 -1.88
N ALA A 371 11.76 -17.92 -1.69
CA ALA A 371 11.54 -19.34 -1.50
C ALA A 371 10.86 -19.67 -0.15
N ASN A 372 11.23 -18.97 0.92
CA ASN A 372 10.67 -19.15 2.25
C ASN A 372 9.21 -18.66 2.31
N PHE A 373 8.92 -17.49 1.73
CA PHE A 373 7.56 -16.92 1.70
C PHE A 373 6.57 -17.85 0.99
N LEU A 374 6.99 -18.54 -0.05
CA LEU A 374 6.17 -19.52 -0.77
C LEU A 374 6.20 -20.94 -0.14
N ASN A 375 6.88 -21.14 0.99
CA ASN A 375 7.08 -22.45 1.63
C ASN A 375 7.77 -23.49 0.70
N VAL A 376 8.71 -23.05 -0.13
CA VAL A 376 9.44 -23.89 -1.10
C VAL A 376 10.95 -23.93 -0.90
N TYR A 377 11.46 -23.40 0.22
CA TYR A 377 12.90 -23.37 0.50
C TYR A 377 13.52 -24.78 0.61
N ASN A 378 12.74 -25.80 0.91
CA ASN A 378 13.18 -27.20 0.85
C ASN A 378 13.46 -27.72 -0.57
N GLN A 379 12.98 -27.02 -1.62
CA GLN A 379 13.16 -27.38 -3.02
C GLN A 379 14.13 -26.47 -3.77
N THR A 380 14.23 -25.18 -3.39
CA THR A 380 15.03 -24.18 -4.10
C THR A 380 15.43 -23.01 -3.17
N GLY A 381 16.14 -22.01 -3.69
CA GLY A 381 16.57 -20.81 -2.96
C GLY A 381 17.94 -20.93 -2.28
N SER A 382 18.59 -22.09 -2.37
CA SER A 382 19.96 -22.35 -1.88
C SER A 382 20.56 -23.58 -2.59
N LEU A 383 21.85 -23.82 -2.38
CA LEU A 383 22.60 -24.91 -3.01
C LEU A 383 22.79 -26.14 -2.10
N GLU A 384 21.82 -26.40 -1.23
CA GLU A 384 21.85 -27.54 -0.32
C GLU A 384 21.51 -28.86 -1.04
N LYS A 385 21.99 -29.97 -0.47
CA LYS A 385 21.74 -31.31 -1.01
C LYS A 385 20.25 -31.59 -1.16
N GLY A 386 19.86 -32.13 -2.32
CA GLY A 386 18.50 -32.55 -2.64
C GLY A 386 17.65 -31.48 -3.33
N LYS A 387 18.04 -30.21 -3.25
CA LYS A 387 17.37 -29.07 -3.91
C LYS A 387 17.62 -29.06 -5.42
N LYS A 388 16.77 -28.36 -6.16
CA LYS A 388 16.91 -28.16 -7.61
C LYS A 388 18.20 -27.39 -7.92
N ALA A 389 18.91 -27.83 -8.95
CA ALA A 389 20.16 -27.24 -9.42
C ALA A 389 19.89 -25.95 -10.20
N ASN A 390 19.63 -24.86 -9.47
CA ASN A 390 19.45 -23.50 -9.99
C ASN A 390 20.56 -22.58 -9.44
N PHE A 391 21.56 -22.25 -10.25
CA PHE A 391 22.70 -21.45 -9.80
C PHE A 391 23.35 -20.62 -10.91
N LEU A 392 24.03 -19.56 -10.51
CA LEU A 392 24.82 -18.69 -11.38
C LEU A 392 26.30 -19.06 -11.28
N ILE A 393 27.02 -18.98 -12.40
CA ILE A 393 28.47 -18.95 -12.44
C ILE A 393 28.90 -17.55 -12.85
N PHE A 394 29.68 -16.88 -12.01
CA PHE A 394 30.05 -15.49 -12.19
C PHE A 394 31.50 -15.21 -11.76
N SER A 395 32.01 -14.03 -12.12
CA SER A 395 33.28 -13.49 -11.60
C SER A 395 33.04 -12.17 -10.86
N GLY A 396 34.03 -11.75 -10.07
CA GLY A 396 33.96 -10.54 -9.26
C GLY A 396 33.27 -10.77 -7.93
N ASP A 397 32.89 -9.69 -7.25
CA ASP A 397 32.10 -9.78 -6.02
C ASP A 397 30.62 -9.60 -6.32
N LEU A 398 29.75 -10.20 -5.51
CA LEU A 398 28.31 -10.08 -5.71
C LEU A 398 27.91 -8.61 -5.76
N PHE A 399 27.18 -8.27 -6.83
CA PHE A 399 26.57 -6.97 -7.08
C PHE A 399 27.51 -5.75 -7.14
N SER A 400 28.84 -5.93 -7.14
CA SER A 400 29.80 -4.83 -7.39
C SER A 400 29.95 -4.52 -8.87
N ASN A 401 30.73 -3.48 -9.19
CA ASN A 401 30.99 -3.08 -10.58
C ASN A 401 31.66 -4.18 -11.43
N ASN A 402 32.46 -5.05 -10.82
CA ASN A 402 33.09 -6.20 -11.49
C ASN A 402 32.21 -7.47 -11.54
N PHE A 403 30.97 -7.42 -11.05
CA PHE A 403 30.03 -8.55 -11.09
C PHE A 403 29.62 -8.87 -12.53
N LEU A 404 30.00 -10.05 -13.02
CA LEU A 404 29.68 -10.51 -14.37
C LEU A 404 29.23 -11.97 -14.37
N ILE A 405 28.00 -12.21 -14.80
CA ILE A 405 27.40 -13.55 -14.93
C ILE A 405 27.83 -14.16 -16.26
N TYR A 406 28.39 -15.37 -16.24
CA TYR A 406 28.71 -16.12 -17.46
C TYR A 406 27.66 -17.17 -17.79
N GLU A 407 27.18 -17.88 -16.78
CA GLU A 407 26.24 -18.97 -16.96
C GLU A 407 25.15 -18.89 -15.90
N ASN A 408 23.93 -19.20 -16.30
CA ASN A 408 22.80 -19.43 -15.41
C ASN A 408 22.35 -20.87 -15.63
N TRP A 409 22.52 -21.71 -14.62
CA TRP A 409 22.12 -23.10 -14.66
C TRP A 409 20.75 -23.22 -14.03
N ILE A 410 19.79 -23.78 -14.77
CA ILE A 410 18.39 -23.87 -14.34
C ILE A 410 17.93 -25.31 -14.55
N ASN A 411 17.42 -25.95 -13.48
CA ASN A 411 17.14 -27.39 -13.43
C ASN A 411 18.31 -28.23 -14.01
N GLY A 412 19.56 -27.85 -13.70
CA GLY A 412 20.76 -28.52 -14.17
C GLY A 412 21.10 -28.35 -15.65
N LYS A 413 20.34 -27.51 -16.38
CA LYS A 413 20.63 -27.13 -17.77
C LYS A 413 21.40 -25.82 -17.82
N LYS A 414 22.43 -25.77 -18.66
CA LYS A 414 23.28 -24.58 -18.83
C LYS A 414 22.65 -23.58 -19.79
N PHE A 415 22.49 -22.33 -19.34
CA PHE A 415 22.20 -21.19 -20.18
C PHE A 415 23.41 -20.24 -20.19
N VAL A 416 23.93 -19.93 -21.38
CA VAL A 416 25.07 -19.03 -21.54
C VAL A 416 24.56 -17.59 -21.53
N VAL A 417 25.04 -16.80 -20.58
CA VAL A 417 24.73 -15.36 -20.44
C VAL A 417 25.81 -14.53 -21.13
N ASN A 418 27.06 -14.74 -20.73
CA ASN A 418 28.24 -14.12 -21.34
C ASN A 418 29.27 -15.21 -21.65
N ASN A 419 29.97 -15.08 -22.79
CA ASN A 419 31.05 -16.01 -23.14
C ASN A 419 32.24 -15.82 -22.19
N LYS A 420 32.80 -16.90 -21.63
CA LYS A 420 33.96 -16.82 -20.71
C LYS A 420 35.20 -16.17 -21.33
N ASN A 421 35.36 -16.23 -22.65
CA ASN A 421 36.45 -15.55 -23.35
C ASN A 421 36.39 -14.03 -23.18
N ILE A 422 35.22 -13.47 -22.88
CA ILE A 422 35.00 -12.03 -22.71
C ILE A 422 35.83 -11.45 -21.56
N GLN A 423 36.17 -12.25 -20.54
CA GLN A 423 37.08 -11.82 -19.46
C GLN A 423 38.46 -11.42 -19.99
N LYS A 424 38.90 -12.01 -21.11
CA LYS A 424 40.18 -11.70 -21.76
C LYS A 424 40.19 -10.32 -22.41
N LEU A 425 39.02 -9.71 -22.65
CA LEU A 425 38.91 -8.35 -23.18
C LEU A 425 39.15 -7.28 -22.14
N ILE A 426 38.99 -7.61 -20.87
CA ILE A 426 39.03 -6.65 -19.78
C ILE A 426 40.50 -6.18 -19.58
N GLY A 427 40.73 -4.87 -19.58
CA GLY A 427 42.06 -4.24 -19.48
C GLY A 427 42.20 -2.93 -20.26
N LYS A 428 43.41 -2.36 -20.28
CA LYS A 428 43.77 -1.15 -21.05
C LYS A 428 44.62 -1.49 -22.26
N TYR A 429 44.33 -0.80 -23.37
CA TYR A 429 44.87 -1.09 -24.69
C TYR A 429 45.37 0.17 -25.39
N ASN A 430 46.48 0.07 -26.09
CA ASN A 430 46.93 1.07 -27.07
C ASN A 430 46.22 0.81 -28.40
N PHE A 431 45.51 1.81 -28.92
CA PHE A 431 44.78 1.72 -30.19
C PHE A 431 45.66 2.15 -31.36
N PHE A 432 45.56 1.44 -32.48
CA PHE A 432 46.26 1.78 -33.71
C PHE A 432 45.33 1.62 -34.91
N ILE A 433 45.41 2.56 -35.87
CA ILE A 433 44.77 2.47 -37.19
C ILE A 433 45.89 2.62 -38.23
N ASP A 434 46.03 1.63 -39.12
CA ASP A 434 47.10 1.54 -40.12
C ASP A 434 48.50 1.85 -39.56
N GLY A 435 48.79 1.34 -38.36
CA GLY A 435 50.06 1.52 -37.66
C GLY A 435 50.21 2.85 -36.91
N ASN A 436 49.34 3.84 -37.13
CA ASN A 436 49.36 5.10 -36.39
C ASN A 436 48.71 4.94 -35.02
N LYS A 437 49.41 5.38 -33.96
CA LYS A 437 48.93 5.30 -32.58
C LYS A 437 47.80 6.29 -32.34
N GLY A 438 46.62 5.79 -31.97
CA GLY A 438 45.46 6.55 -31.52
C GLY A 438 45.31 6.57 -29.99
N ASN A 439 44.12 6.99 -29.54
CA ASN A 439 43.79 7.10 -28.11
C ASN A 439 43.70 5.74 -27.42
N GLU A 440 44.11 5.66 -26.15
CA GLU A 440 43.97 4.44 -25.34
C GLU A 440 42.50 4.05 -25.16
N ILE A 441 42.23 2.74 -25.15
CA ILE A 441 40.90 2.19 -24.91
C ILE A 441 40.93 1.30 -23.67
N SER A 442 39.98 1.51 -22.76
CA SER A 442 39.80 0.67 -21.57
C SER A 442 38.50 -0.13 -21.68
N PHE A 443 38.58 -1.45 -21.57
CA PHE A 443 37.42 -2.33 -21.45
C PHE A 443 37.17 -2.70 -19.99
N PHE A 444 35.94 -2.56 -19.53
CA PHE A 444 35.55 -2.80 -18.14
C PHE A 444 34.11 -3.35 -18.05
N VAL A 445 33.75 -3.88 -16.88
CA VAL A 445 32.40 -4.37 -16.60
C VAL A 445 31.57 -3.25 -15.95
N LYS A 446 30.34 -3.07 -16.43
CA LYS A 446 29.34 -2.20 -15.82
C LYS A 446 27.94 -2.75 -16.09
N ASN A 447 27.13 -2.90 -15.02
CA ASN A 447 25.73 -3.36 -15.09
C ASN A 447 25.60 -4.74 -15.78
N ASN A 448 26.47 -5.69 -15.42
CA ASN A 448 26.53 -7.03 -16.00
C ASN A 448 26.76 -7.05 -17.55
N LYS A 449 27.40 -6.00 -18.08
CA LYS A 449 27.78 -5.87 -19.50
C LYS A 449 29.23 -5.39 -19.62
N ILE A 450 29.89 -5.72 -20.72
CA ILE A 450 31.17 -5.09 -21.10
C ILE A 450 30.90 -3.72 -21.70
N CYS A 451 31.67 -2.73 -21.25
CA CYS A 451 31.72 -1.39 -21.81
C CYS A 451 33.17 -1.07 -22.19
N ALA A 452 33.34 -0.12 -23.11
CA ALA A 452 34.65 0.43 -23.45
C ALA A 452 34.61 1.95 -23.52
N GLN A 453 35.72 2.57 -23.12
CA GLN A 453 35.92 4.02 -23.08
C GLN A 453 37.25 4.37 -23.75
N ALA A 454 37.25 5.42 -24.59
CA ALA A 454 38.48 6.00 -25.13
C ALA A 454 38.94 7.17 -24.25
N ASP A 455 40.18 7.10 -23.75
CA ASP A 455 40.86 8.08 -22.90
C ASP A 455 40.19 8.33 -21.52
N THR A 456 41.01 8.51 -20.47
CA THR A 456 40.55 8.63 -19.08
C THR A 456 39.89 9.98 -18.75
N SER A 457 39.91 10.94 -19.67
CA SER A 457 39.51 12.34 -19.39
C SER A 457 38.34 12.93 -20.20
N LYS A 458 37.72 12.23 -21.19
CA LYS A 458 36.54 12.75 -21.95
C LYS A 458 35.50 11.69 -22.36
N LYS A 459 34.26 12.16 -22.55
CA LYS A 459 32.97 11.47 -22.83
C LYS A 459 32.88 10.69 -24.17
N GLU A 460 33.95 10.07 -24.68
CA GLU A 460 33.84 9.23 -25.89
C GLU A 460 33.52 7.77 -25.53
N SER A 461 32.23 7.40 -25.60
CA SER A 461 31.80 6.01 -25.47
C SER A 461 31.95 5.25 -26.78
N ILE A 462 32.33 3.98 -26.66
CA ILE A 462 32.23 3.04 -27.78
C ILE A 462 30.85 2.40 -27.69
N ASP A 463 30.03 2.64 -28.70
CA ASP A 463 28.63 2.21 -28.70
C ASP A 463 28.48 0.86 -29.41
N ASN A 464 27.42 0.13 -29.04
CA ASN A 464 27.00 -1.12 -29.71
C ASN A 464 28.09 -2.20 -29.78
N ILE A 465 28.90 -2.35 -28.74
CA ILE A 465 29.83 -3.48 -28.63
C ILE A 465 29.04 -4.78 -28.65
N LYS A 466 29.18 -5.54 -29.73
CA LYS A 466 28.69 -6.91 -29.88
C LYS A 466 29.87 -7.85 -29.78
N LEU A 467 29.71 -8.87 -28.92
CA LEU A 467 30.72 -9.87 -28.67
C LEU A 467 30.13 -11.23 -29.04
N PHE A 468 30.85 -11.97 -29.89
CA PHE A 468 30.49 -13.34 -30.23
C PHE A 468 31.75 -14.20 -30.33
N ASN A 469 31.90 -15.18 -29.43
CA ASN A 469 33.10 -16.00 -29.31
C ASN A 469 34.39 -15.19 -29.14
N LYS A 470 35.24 -15.14 -30.17
CA LYS A 470 36.48 -14.35 -30.22
C LYS A 470 36.34 -13.13 -31.14
N GLN A 471 35.14 -12.85 -31.64
CA GLN A 471 34.87 -11.70 -32.49
C GLN A 471 34.31 -10.55 -31.67
N ILE A 472 34.70 -9.35 -32.06
CA ILE A 472 34.24 -8.09 -31.51
C ILE A 472 33.86 -7.17 -32.66
N SER A 473 32.68 -6.58 -32.57
CA SER A 473 32.26 -5.51 -33.48
C SER A 473 31.66 -4.36 -32.68
N PHE A 474 31.94 -3.13 -33.08
CA PHE A 474 31.42 -1.93 -32.42
C PHE A 474 31.37 -0.75 -33.39
N ILE A 475 30.69 0.32 -33.00
CA ILE A 475 30.62 1.56 -33.77
C ILE A 475 31.26 2.67 -32.94
N LYS A 476 32.15 3.44 -33.56
CA LYS A 476 32.75 4.64 -32.95
C LYS A 476 32.74 5.77 -33.98
N ASN A 477 32.10 6.90 -33.66
CA ASN A 477 32.02 8.09 -34.52
C ASN A 477 31.54 7.80 -35.96
N GLY A 478 30.58 6.88 -36.13
CA GLY A 478 30.08 6.47 -37.45
C GLY A 478 30.99 5.51 -38.23
N ILE A 479 32.15 5.11 -37.67
CA ILE A 479 33.06 4.11 -38.23
C ILE A 479 32.68 2.74 -37.65
N PHE A 480 32.57 1.73 -38.52
CA PHE A 480 32.23 0.37 -38.16
C PHE A 480 33.51 -0.45 -37.97
N PHE A 481 33.70 -1.02 -36.79
CA PHE A 481 34.85 -1.86 -36.48
C PHE A 481 34.41 -3.32 -36.38
N ASN A 482 35.18 -4.20 -36.99
CA ASN A 482 35.08 -5.65 -36.81
C ASN A 482 36.48 -6.23 -36.56
N GLY A 483 36.60 -7.20 -35.66
CA GLY A 483 37.89 -7.79 -35.35
C GLY A 483 37.81 -9.05 -34.52
N THR A 484 38.97 -9.67 -34.34
CA THR A 484 39.17 -10.84 -33.48
C THR A 484 40.06 -10.46 -32.30
N PHE A 485 39.76 -11.00 -31.13
CA PHE A 485 40.53 -10.75 -29.91
C PHE A 485 41.20 -11.99 -29.33
N SER A 486 42.34 -11.75 -28.67
CA SER A 486 43.16 -12.69 -27.91
C SER A 486 43.49 -12.10 -26.53
N ASP A 487 44.37 -12.75 -25.76
CA ASP A 487 44.72 -12.33 -24.40
C ASP A 487 45.42 -10.96 -24.34
N SER A 488 46.19 -10.63 -25.37
CA SER A 488 47.00 -9.40 -25.43
C SER A 488 46.75 -8.53 -26.67
N LEU A 489 46.06 -9.04 -27.71
CA LEU A 489 45.86 -8.33 -28.97
C LEU A 489 44.42 -8.47 -29.46
N ILE A 490 43.84 -7.36 -29.91
CA ILE A 490 42.62 -7.32 -30.73
C ILE A 490 43.01 -6.72 -32.07
N TYR A 491 42.57 -7.28 -33.19
CA TYR A 491 42.89 -6.74 -34.51
C TYR A 491 41.78 -7.05 -35.51
N GLY A 492 41.68 -6.24 -36.55
CA GLY A 492 40.72 -6.45 -37.61
C GLY A 492 40.66 -5.29 -38.60
N GLU A 493 39.47 -5.14 -39.19
CA GLU A 493 39.20 -4.18 -40.24
C GLU A 493 38.16 -3.17 -39.77
N LEU A 494 38.27 -1.93 -40.24
CA LEU A 494 37.29 -0.89 -40.05
C LEU A 494 36.76 -0.42 -41.39
N TYR A 495 35.49 0.01 -41.40
CA TYR A 495 34.82 0.63 -42.53
C TYR A 495 34.47 2.07 -42.14
N ASP A 496 35.13 3.04 -42.76
CA ASP A 496 35.00 4.45 -42.42
C ASP A 496 33.75 5.11 -43.03
N SER A 497 33.47 6.35 -42.64
CA SER A 497 32.31 7.12 -43.12
C SER A 497 32.41 7.52 -44.61
N LEU A 498 33.58 7.36 -45.24
CA LEU A 498 33.82 7.65 -46.65
C LEU A 498 33.73 6.38 -47.52
N GLY A 499 33.53 5.22 -46.89
CA GLY A 499 33.37 3.93 -47.57
C GLY A 499 34.68 3.18 -47.81
N HIS A 500 35.76 3.55 -47.12
CA HIS A 500 37.05 2.86 -47.24
C HIS A 500 37.24 1.82 -46.14
N TRP A 501 37.97 0.75 -46.50
CA TRP A 501 38.41 -0.30 -45.59
C TRP A 501 39.84 -0.04 -45.13
N ASN A 502 40.07 -0.04 -43.81
CA ASN A 502 41.40 0.11 -43.21
C ASN A 502 41.61 -0.94 -42.11
N THR A 503 42.84 -1.08 -41.62
CA THR A 503 43.18 -2.04 -40.55
C THR A 503 43.30 -1.34 -39.20
N TRP A 504 42.95 -2.06 -38.13
CA TRP A 504 43.12 -1.56 -36.77
C TRP A 504 43.58 -2.66 -35.82
N GLN A 505 44.22 -2.24 -34.72
CA GLN A 505 44.60 -3.12 -33.63
C GLN A 505 44.56 -2.44 -32.27
N LEU A 506 44.34 -3.23 -31.22
CA LEU A 506 44.43 -2.86 -29.81
C LEU A 506 45.43 -3.78 -29.12
N VAL A 507 46.52 -3.21 -28.62
CA VAL A 507 47.56 -3.96 -27.90
C VAL A 507 47.39 -3.73 -26.40
N LYS A 508 47.07 -4.77 -25.65
CA LYS A 508 46.91 -4.71 -24.20
C LYS A 508 48.24 -4.40 -23.53
N PHE A 509 48.28 -3.36 -22.71
CA PHE A 509 49.46 -2.99 -21.92
C PHE A 509 49.20 -3.06 -20.42
N SER A 510 47.95 -3.20 -20.00
CA SER A 510 47.58 -3.37 -18.60
C SER A 510 46.35 -4.25 -18.46
N THR A 511 46.37 -5.17 -17.51
CA THR A 511 45.20 -5.94 -17.05
C THR A 511 44.41 -5.19 -15.97
N ASP A 512 44.84 -3.98 -15.61
CA ASP A 512 44.29 -3.22 -14.50
C ASP A 512 42.99 -2.53 -14.92
N ASN A 513 41.88 -2.93 -14.31
CA ASN A 513 40.51 -2.52 -14.66
C ASN A 513 39.98 -1.39 -13.81
N LYS A 514 40.87 -0.76 -13.05
CA LYS A 514 40.54 0.44 -12.29
C LYS A 514 40.28 1.56 -13.30
N LEU A 515 39.00 1.71 -13.68
CA LEU A 515 38.42 3.05 -13.67
C LEU A 515 38.87 3.69 -12.36
N SER A 516 39.42 4.91 -12.43
CA SER A 516 39.74 5.72 -11.25
C SER A 516 38.67 5.46 -10.19
N PRO A 517 39.04 5.09 -8.95
CA PRO A 517 38.04 4.72 -7.95
C PRO A 517 36.99 5.81 -7.97
N SER A 518 35.76 5.47 -8.37
CA SER A 518 34.64 6.31 -7.97
C SER A 518 34.78 6.38 -6.47
N ASN A 519 35.02 7.59 -5.96
CA ASN A 519 35.19 7.85 -4.53
C ASN A 519 34.29 6.90 -3.75
N PRO A 520 34.78 6.25 -2.67
CA PRO A 520 34.00 5.29 -1.90
C PRO A 520 32.61 5.88 -1.74
N ASP A 521 31.61 5.24 -2.36
CA ASP A 521 30.28 5.82 -2.59
C ASP A 521 29.90 6.54 -1.30
N SER A 522 29.97 7.88 -1.32
CA SER A 522 29.73 8.64 -0.11
C SER A 522 28.32 8.27 0.28
N ILE A 523 28.17 7.61 1.44
CA ILE A 523 26.88 7.05 1.90
C ILE A 523 25.88 8.17 1.73
N SER A 524 25.06 8.05 0.68
CA SER A 524 24.19 9.14 0.32
C SER A 524 23.17 9.23 1.45
N THR A 525 22.85 10.43 1.89
CA THR A 525 21.81 10.62 2.90
C THR A 525 20.51 11.02 2.22
N HIS A 526 19.40 10.52 2.76
CA HIS A 526 18.06 10.96 2.39
C HIS A 526 17.60 12.08 3.33
N SER A 527 16.58 12.82 2.89
CA SER A 527 15.83 13.73 3.77
C SER A 527 15.38 13.05 5.05
N LYS A 528 15.30 13.81 6.15
CA LYS A 528 14.51 13.37 7.31
C LYS A 528 13.09 13.01 6.88
N ILE A 529 12.64 11.85 7.33
CA ILE A 529 11.26 11.36 7.12
C ILE A 529 10.36 12.12 8.09
N LEU A 530 9.29 12.71 7.56
CA LEU A 530 8.28 13.43 8.34
C LEU A 530 6.99 12.62 8.41
N TYR A 531 6.11 13.01 9.34
CA TYR A 531 4.83 12.37 9.59
C TYR A 531 3.70 13.41 9.47
N PRO A 532 2.93 13.42 8.36
CA PRO A 532 3.19 12.68 7.11
C PRO A 532 4.41 13.21 6.34
N ASN A 533 4.95 12.42 5.40
CA ASN A 533 6.19 12.75 4.69
C ASN A 533 5.97 13.77 3.55
N MET A 534 5.45 14.93 3.90
CA MET A 534 5.04 16.00 2.99
C MET A 534 5.18 17.39 3.65
N ALA A 535 4.66 18.43 3.00
CA ALA A 535 4.58 19.78 3.57
C ALA A 535 3.84 19.77 4.91
N TYR A 536 4.35 20.53 5.88
CA TYR A 536 3.85 20.63 7.25
C TYR A 536 3.89 19.32 8.05
N GLY A 537 4.62 18.30 7.57
CA GLY A 537 4.84 17.05 8.29
C GLY A 537 5.68 17.25 9.55
N LEU A 538 5.38 16.47 10.59
CA LEU A 538 6.04 16.56 11.89
C LEU A 538 7.24 15.60 11.96
N GLN A 539 8.30 15.98 12.68
CA GLN A 539 9.43 15.06 12.95
C GLN A 539 9.09 14.05 14.05
N SER A 540 8.25 14.44 14.99
CA SER A 540 7.77 13.63 16.10
C SER A 540 6.40 14.14 16.54
N ASN A 541 5.71 13.34 17.34
CA ASN A 541 4.41 13.74 17.88
C ASN A 541 4.55 14.95 18.81
N PRO A 542 3.61 15.91 18.77
CA PRO A 542 3.64 17.04 19.70
C PRO A 542 3.59 16.55 21.15
N ILE A 543 4.39 17.18 22.00
CA ILE A 543 4.56 16.80 23.41
C ILE A 543 3.36 17.31 24.22
N GLN A 544 2.95 16.54 25.21
CA GLN A 544 1.90 16.91 26.15
C GLN A 544 2.52 17.70 27.30
N GLN A 545 1.93 18.84 27.65
CA GLN A 545 2.44 19.74 28.68
C GLN A 545 1.34 20.13 29.67
N SER A 546 1.74 20.44 30.90
CA SER A 546 0.86 21.14 31.85
C SER A 546 0.93 22.63 31.55
N ILE A 547 -0.20 23.25 31.22
CA ILE A 547 -0.25 24.64 30.76
C ILE A 547 -1.29 25.41 31.57
N LEU A 548 -0.95 26.63 31.97
CA LEU A 548 -1.89 27.62 32.50
C LEU A 548 -1.94 28.79 31.53
N PHE A 549 -3.10 28.99 30.89
CA PHE A 549 -3.42 30.18 30.11
C PHE A 549 -3.96 31.24 31.05
N ILE A 550 -3.40 32.45 31.01
CA ILE A 550 -3.70 33.51 31.98
C ILE A 550 -4.40 34.67 31.28
N ASN A 551 -5.44 35.22 31.91
CA ASN A 551 -6.08 36.49 31.53
C ASN A 551 -6.71 36.55 30.13
N ALA A 552 -7.39 35.48 29.69
CA ALA A 552 -8.10 35.44 28.42
C ALA A 552 -9.56 35.87 28.52
N THR A 553 -10.18 36.18 27.38
CA THR A 553 -11.64 36.11 27.23
C THR A 553 -12.04 34.67 26.86
N VAL A 554 -12.65 33.94 27.79
CA VAL A 554 -12.95 32.51 27.66
C VAL A 554 -14.41 32.29 27.27
N TRP A 555 -14.65 31.53 26.21
CA TRP A 555 -15.98 31.12 25.75
C TRP A 555 -16.25 29.72 26.27
N THR A 556 -16.95 29.64 27.40
CA THR A 556 -17.06 28.38 28.14
C THR A 556 -18.00 27.38 27.45
N ASN A 557 -19.04 27.85 26.76
CA ASN A 557 -20.21 27.06 26.33
C ASN A 557 -20.93 26.33 27.49
N GLU A 558 -20.71 26.78 28.72
CA GLU A 558 -21.42 26.35 29.92
C GLU A 558 -22.27 27.51 30.44
N GLU A 559 -22.93 27.35 31.59
CA GLU A 559 -23.78 28.40 32.18
C GLU A 559 -23.05 29.73 32.44
N ALA A 560 -21.72 29.69 32.62
CA ALA A 560 -20.90 30.88 32.80
C ALA A 560 -20.77 31.76 31.53
N GLY A 561 -21.14 31.25 30.35
CA GLY A 561 -21.12 32.01 29.10
C GLY A 561 -19.72 32.46 28.69
N ILE A 562 -19.56 33.75 28.37
CA ILE A 562 -18.29 34.38 27.98
C ILE A 562 -17.73 35.13 29.19
N VAL A 563 -16.54 34.76 29.65
CA VAL A 563 -15.90 35.29 30.86
C VAL A 563 -14.61 36.03 30.50
N GLU A 564 -14.48 37.28 30.93
CA GLU A 564 -13.26 38.08 30.75
C GLU A 564 -12.26 37.86 31.90
N ASN A 565 -10.98 38.16 31.68
CA ASN A 565 -9.90 38.01 32.68
C ASN A 565 -9.83 36.61 33.32
N CYS A 566 -10.10 35.58 32.51
CA CYS A 566 -10.25 34.20 32.95
C CYS A 566 -9.02 33.36 32.59
N ASP A 567 -8.64 32.46 33.50
CA ASP A 567 -7.56 31.52 33.32
C ASP A 567 -8.10 30.14 32.93
N VAL A 568 -7.32 29.38 32.16
CA VAL A 568 -7.62 28.00 31.79
C VAL A 568 -6.41 27.12 32.08
N ALA A 569 -6.59 26.10 32.91
CA ALA A 569 -5.56 25.14 33.27
C ALA A 569 -5.79 23.81 32.54
N ILE A 570 -4.75 23.26 31.92
CA ILE A 570 -4.78 21.93 31.30
C ILE A 570 -3.62 21.05 31.76
N GLN A 571 -3.91 19.77 32.03
CA GLN A 571 -2.93 18.78 32.45
C GLN A 571 -3.38 17.39 31.99
N ASP A 572 -2.43 16.54 31.58
CA ASP A 572 -2.68 15.15 31.15
C ASP A 572 -3.79 15.02 30.07
N GLY A 573 -3.92 16.06 29.23
CA GLY A 573 -4.84 16.10 28.10
C GLY A 573 -6.28 16.39 28.49
N LYS A 574 -6.49 16.84 29.72
CA LYS A 574 -7.77 17.26 30.28
C LYS A 574 -7.73 18.72 30.70
N ILE A 575 -8.90 19.34 30.71
CA ILE A 575 -9.13 20.63 31.35
C ILE A 575 -9.18 20.40 32.86
N LEU A 576 -8.24 21.03 33.56
CA LEU A 576 -8.08 20.90 35.01
C LEU A 576 -8.92 21.93 35.76
N ALA A 577 -9.01 23.16 35.26
CA ALA A 577 -9.84 24.22 35.82
C ALA A 577 -10.06 25.36 34.81
N VAL A 578 -11.17 26.08 34.97
CA VAL A 578 -11.51 27.32 34.26
C VAL A 578 -12.02 28.31 35.29
N GLY A 579 -11.43 29.49 35.38
CA GLY A 579 -11.81 30.48 36.40
C GLY A 579 -10.76 31.58 36.57
N GLU A 580 -10.98 32.51 37.48
CA GLU A 580 -10.05 33.61 37.73
C GLU A 580 -8.93 33.21 38.70
N LYS A 581 -7.71 33.70 38.45
CA LYS A 581 -6.55 33.61 39.38
C LYS A 581 -6.27 32.17 39.84
N ILE A 582 -6.18 31.25 38.88
CA ILE A 582 -5.96 29.84 39.17
C ILE A 582 -4.58 29.65 39.84
N ASN A 583 -4.57 29.01 41.02
CA ASN A 583 -3.33 28.74 41.76
C ASN A 583 -2.58 27.53 41.17
N LEU A 584 -1.26 27.64 40.99
CA LEU A 584 -0.43 26.57 40.44
C LEU A 584 -0.44 25.26 41.25
N ASN A 585 -0.86 25.28 42.51
CA ASN A 585 -0.95 24.09 43.36
C ASN A 585 -2.01 23.07 42.89
N ILE A 586 -2.90 23.43 41.96
CA ILE A 586 -3.82 22.47 41.36
C ILE A 586 -3.11 21.46 40.46
N PHE A 587 -1.94 21.83 39.92
CA PHE A 587 -1.16 20.96 39.04
C PHE A 587 -0.35 19.96 39.86
N LYS A 588 -0.26 18.71 39.39
CA LYS A 588 0.61 17.68 40.00
C LYS A 588 2.08 18.09 40.18
N SER A 589 2.60 18.99 39.33
CA SER A 589 3.98 19.47 39.39
C SER A 589 4.03 20.97 39.08
N PRO A 590 3.78 21.83 40.08
CA PRO A 590 3.66 23.28 39.89
C PRO A 590 4.90 23.93 39.25
N SER A 591 6.09 23.38 39.48
CA SER A 591 7.35 23.88 38.91
C SER A 591 7.52 23.65 37.40
N ASN A 592 6.72 22.76 36.81
CA ASN A 592 6.83 22.34 35.41
C ASN A 592 5.65 22.83 34.55
N VAL A 593 4.88 23.81 35.06
CA VAL A 593 3.75 24.39 34.35
C VAL A 593 4.24 25.45 33.39
N VAL A 594 3.84 25.35 32.13
CA VAL A 594 4.08 26.40 31.13
C VAL A 594 3.01 27.48 31.31
N LEU A 595 3.44 28.70 31.60
CA LEU A 595 2.55 29.85 31.68
C LEU A 595 2.45 30.50 30.30
N ILE A 596 1.23 30.70 29.81
CA ILE A 596 0.95 31.40 28.56
C ILE A 596 0.08 32.60 28.88
N ASP A 597 0.62 33.80 28.69
CA ASP A 597 -0.16 35.03 28.73
C ASP A 597 -1.12 35.07 27.54
N ALA A 598 -2.42 35.04 27.83
CA ALA A 598 -3.50 35.09 26.87
C ALA A 598 -4.28 36.42 26.96
N SER A 599 -3.65 37.46 27.51
CA SER A 599 -4.18 38.83 27.53
C SER A 599 -4.55 39.29 26.13
N ASN A 600 -5.75 39.86 25.98
CA ASN A 600 -6.35 40.28 24.70
C ASN A 600 -6.58 39.14 23.69
N LYS A 601 -6.54 37.87 24.13
CA LYS A 601 -6.86 36.69 23.32
C LYS A 601 -8.20 36.10 23.74
N HIS A 602 -8.78 35.34 22.83
CA HIS A 602 -9.98 34.56 23.12
C HIS A 602 -9.64 33.06 23.18
N ILE A 603 -10.18 32.35 24.15
CA ILE A 603 -10.02 30.90 24.29
C ILE A 603 -11.38 30.22 24.15
N THR A 604 -11.45 29.20 23.30
CA THR A 604 -12.66 28.41 23.05
C THR A 604 -12.36 26.92 23.13
N SER A 605 -13.40 26.08 23.27
CA SER A 605 -13.28 24.68 22.85
C SER A 605 -13.01 24.58 21.35
N GLY A 606 -12.44 23.47 20.90
CA GLY A 606 -12.28 23.14 19.49
C GLY A 606 -13.59 23.05 18.73
N ILE A 607 -13.58 23.47 17.47
CA ILE A 607 -14.70 23.31 16.53
C ILE A 607 -14.86 21.83 16.18
N ILE A 608 -16.12 21.39 16.07
CA ILE A 608 -16.50 20.02 15.70
C ILE A 608 -17.33 20.08 14.43
N ASP A 609 -16.83 19.45 13.37
CA ASP A 609 -17.54 19.32 12.10
C ASP A 609 -18.30 17.98 12.06
N GLU A 610 -19.63 18.02 12.23
CA GLU A 610 -20.48 16.83 12.21
C GLU A 610 -20.68 16.26 10.80
N HIS A 611 -20.32 16.99 9.74
CA HIS A 611 -20.42 16.47 8.38
C HIS A 611 -19.24 16.88 7.50
N SER A 612 -18.33 15.92 7.29
CA SER A 612 -17.13 16.13 6.49
C SER A 612 -16.80 14.97 5.54
N HIS A 613 -16.10 15.32 4.46
CA HIS A 613 -15.61 14.41 3.42
C HIS A 613 -14.07 14.41 3.29
N ILE A 614 -13.36 15.06 4.22
CA ILE A 614 -11.89 15.04 4.26
C ILE A 614 -11.36 13.67 4.70
N ALA A 615 -10.07 13.42 4.47
CA ALA A 615 -9.35 12.26 4.97
C ALA A 615 -9.96 10.91 4.56
N ILE A 616 -10.57 10.82 3.37
CA ILE A 616 -11.13 9.57 2.82
C ILE A 616 -10.33 9.15 1.57
N SER A 617 -9.79 7.94 1.57
CA SER A 617 -9.00 7.40 0.44
C SER A 617 -9.88 6.73 -0.60
N ARG A 618 -9.65 7.06 -1.89
CA ARG A 618 -10.14 6.29 -3.05
C ARG A 618 -11.67 6.10 -3.07
N GLY A 619 -12.40 7.20 -2.86
CA GLY A 619 -13.84 7.31 -3.03
C GLY A 619 -14.58 7.59 -1.72
N VAL A 620 -15.38 8.67 -1.70
CA VAL A 620 -16.24 9.05 -0.56
C VAL A 620 -17.49 8.15 -0.46
N ASN A 621 -17.98 7.66 -1.60
CA ASN A 621 -19.15 6.78 -1.68
C ASN A 621 -18.80 5.45 -2.33
N GLU A 622 -19.46 4.38 -1.88
CA GLU A 622 -19.68 3.19 -2.71
C GLU A 622 -21.03 3.38 -3.44
N GLY A 623 -20.99 4.08 -4.57
CA GLY A 623 -22.20 4.57 -5.26
C GLY A 623 -22.89 3.56 -6.17
N THR A 624 -22.42 2.31 -6.25
CA THR A 624 -22.83 1.36 -7.30
C THR A 624 -24.10 0.59 -6.98
N GLN A 625 -24.48 0.50 -5.71
CA GLN A 625 -25.71 -0.12 -5.21
C GLN A 625 -26.54 0.90 -4.41
N ALA A 626 -27.83 0.66 -4.17
CA ALA A 626 -28.68 1.61 -3.44
C ALA A 626 -28.53 1.50 -1.90
N VAL A 627 -28.17 0.30 -1.42
CA VAL A 627 -27.88 0.01 -0.02
C VAL A 627 -26.44 -0.49 0.04
N THR A 628 -25.59 0.20 0.78
CA THR A 628 -24.17 -0.16 0.97
C THR A 628 -23.75 -0.07 2.43
N SER A 629 -24.62 -0.49 3.35
CA SER A 629 -24.42 -0.37 4.81
C SER A 629 -23.26 -1.22 5.35
N GLU A 630 -22.73 -2.14 4.55
CA GLU A 630 -21.56 -2.97 4.88
C GLU A 630 -20.23 -2.19 4.82
N VAL A 631 -20.14 -1.14 4.00
CA VAL A 631 -18.88 -0.40 3.81
C VAL A 631 -18.64 0.58 4.95
N ARG A 632 -17.37 0.85 5.26
CA ARG A 632 -16.99 1.65 6.43
C ARG A 632 -15.92 2.67 6.06
N ILE A 633 -16.20 3.95 6.31
CA ILE A 633 -15.20 5.02 6.15
C ILE A 633 -13.99 4.77 7.05
N GLY A 634 -14.19 4.18 8.23
CA GLY A 634 -13.13 3.82 9.17
C GLY A 634 -12.08 2.84 8.62
N ASP A 635 -12.33 2.16 7.51
CA ASP A 635 -11.34 1.30 6.84
C ASP A 635 -10.47 2.07 5.84
N VAL A 636 -10.89 3.27 5.43
CA VAL A 636 -10.28 4.05 4.34
C VAL A 636 -9.84 5.46 4.74
N ILE A 637 -9.71 5.72 6.04
CA ILE A 637 -9.14 6.98 6.55
C ILE A 637 -7.75 7.21 5.93
N ASN A 638 -7.54 8.41 5.38
CA ASN A 638 -6.28 8.92 4.87
C ASN A 638 -5.61 9.81 5.92
N SER A 639 -4.62 9.28 6.63
CA SER A 639 -3.89 10.06 7.65
C SER A 639 -3.01 11.18 7.07
N ASP A 640 -2.79 11.17 5.76
CA ASP A 640 -1.90 12.11 5.07
C ASP A 640 -2.68 13.22 4.34
N ASP A 641 -4.00 13.32 4.55
CA ASP A 641 -4.79 14.39 3.93
C ASP A 641 -4.44 15.75 4.54
N ILE A 642 -3.86 16.63 3.73
CA ILE A 642 -3.47 17.99 4.11
C ILE A 642 -4.64 18.81 4.68
N ASN A 643 -5.88 18.45 4.36
CA ASN A 643 -7.04 19.15 4.90
C ASN A 643 -7.19 18.95 6.42
N ILE A 644 -6.61 17.91 7.01
CA ILE A 644 -6.50 17.77 8.47
C ILE A 644 -5.72 18.95 9.06
N TYR A 645 -4.52 19.24 8.52
CA TYR A 645 -3.70 20.38 8.97
C TYR A 645 -4.38 21.72 8.69
N ARG A 646 -5.03 21.87 7.53
CA ARG A 646 -5.73 23.12 7.18
C ARG A 646 -6.93 23.39 8.09
N GLN A 647 -7.65 22.35 8.51
CA GLN A 647 -8.78 22.47 9.43
C GLN A 647 -8.31 22.79 10.86
N LEU A 648 -7.18 22.22 11.31
CA LEU A 648 -6.53 22.64 12.56
C LEU A 648 -6.21 24.15 12.57
N ALA A 649 -5.75 24.69 11.43
CA ALA A 649 -5.51 26.12 11.27
C ALA A 649 -6.79 26.99 11.29
N GLY A 650 -7.96 26.36 11.15
CA GLY A 650 -9.28 26.97 11.33
C GLY A 650 -9.91 26.69 12.70
N GLY A 651 -9.21 26.00 13.60
CA GLY A 651 -9.68 25.71 14.96
C GLY A 651 -10.56 24.45 15.06
N VAL A 652 -10.66 23.65 14.00
CA VAL A 652 -11.38 22.37 14.02
C VAL A 652 -10.51 21.29 14.66
N THR A 653 -11.08 20.54 15.59
CA THR A 653 -10.39 19.46 16.32
C THR A 653 -11.01 18.10 16.06
N ILE A 654 -12.28 18.02 15.70
CA ILE A 654 -13.02 16.77 15.48
C ILE A 654 -13.84 16.86 14.20
N ALA A 655 -13.87 15.78 13.43
CA ALA A 655 -14.73 15.64 12.27
C ALA A 655 -15.42 14.26 12.25
N GLN A 656 -16.70 14.22 11.91
CA GLN A 656 -17.34 13.00 11.44
C GLN A 656 -17.12 12.86 9.94
N LEU A 657 -16.45 11.79 9.54
CA LEU A 657 -16.25 11.39 8.17
C LEU A 657 -17.35 10.43 7.74
N LEU A 658 -18.01 10.70 6.63
CA LEU A 658 -19.17 9.92 6.19
C LEU A 658 -19.27 9.84 4.66
N HIS A 659 -20.12 8.94 4.18
CA HIS A 659 -20.54 8.96 2.78
C HIS A 659 -21.17 10.32 2.42
N GLY A 660 -21.09 10.65 1.13
CA GLY A 660 -21.94 11.67 0.52
C GLY A 660 -23.38 11.18 0.41
N SER A 661 -24.09 11.62 -0.63
CA SER A 661 -25.53 11.41 -0.79
C SER A 661 -25.90 10.57 -2.02
N ALA A 662 -25.02 9.66 -2.44
CA ALA A 662 -25.22 8.82 -3.61
C ALA A 662 -26.24 7.65 -3.40
N ASN A 663 -26.47 7.25 -2.15
CA ASN A 663 -27.20 6.04 -1.79
C ASN A 663 -28.32 6.37 -0.79
N PRO A 664 -29.55 5.84 -0.97
CA PRO A 664 -30.58 5.87 0.07
C PRO A 664 -30.07 5.41 1.44
N ILE A 665 -29.35 4.28 1.48
CA ILE A 665 -28.60 3.82 2.64
C ILE A 665 -27.13 3.72 2.21
N GLY A 666 -26.31 4.65 2.68
CA GLY A 666 -24.87 4.67 2.44
C GLY A 666 -24.09 3.84 3.45
N GLY A 667 -22.81 4.19 3.60
CA GLY A 667 -21.85 3.49 4.44
C GLY A 667 -21.74 4.04 5.86
N GLN A 668 -21.05 3.27 6.68
CA GLN A 668 -20.78 3.57 8.09
C GLN A 668 -19.76 4.71 8.22
N SER A 669 -20.04 5.67 9.09
CA SER A 669 -19.18 6.83 9.36
C SER A 669 -17.97 6.46 10.24
N ALA A 670 -16.98 7.35 10.29
CA ALA A 670 -15.92 7.34 11.30
C ALA A 670 -15.74 8.73 11.89
N ILE A 671 -15.70 8.83 13.21
CA ILE A 671 -15.39 10.09 13.90
C ILE A 671 -13.89 10.11 14.17
N ILE A 672 -13.22 11.22 13.84
CA ILE A 672 -11.79 11.40 14.06
C ILE A 672 -11.50 12.65 14.89
N LYS A 673 -10.45 12.60 15.71
CA LYS A 673 -9.74 13.79 16.17
C LYS A 673 -8.63 14.10 15.18
N LEU A 674 -8.43 15.38 14.83
CA LEU A 674 -7.49 15.83 13.81
C LEU A 674 -6.02 15.81 14.28
N ARG A 675 -5.55 14.69 14.84
CA ARG A 675 -4.20 14.51 15.38
C ARG A 675 -3.15 14.39 14.26
N TRP A 676 -2.84 15.50 13.60
CA TRP A 676 -1.93 15.55 12.44
C TRP A 676 -0.60 14.80 12.70
N GLY A 677 -0.19 13.98 11.74
CA GLY A 677 0.99 13.11 11.84
C GLY A 677 0.76 11.72 12.41
N GLN A 678 -0.40 11.44 13.03
CA GLN A 678 -0.74 10.12 13.55
C GLN A 678 -1.09 9.10 12.45
N SER A 679 -1.19 7.82 12.82
CA SER A 679 -1.73 6.76 11.96
C SER A 679 -3.25 6.87 11.83
N ALA A 680 -3.82 6.25 10.79
CA ALA A 680 -5.27 6.24 10.56
C ALA A 680 -6.09 5.69 11.75
N GLU A 681 -5.54 4.73 12.52
CA GLU A 681 -6.20 4.24 13.73
C GLU A 681 -6.15 5.25 14.87
N ASN A 682 -5.02 5.90 15.08
CA ASN A 682 -4.86 6.87 16.16
C ASN A 682 -5.62 8.19 15.90
N LEU A 683 -6.11 8.41 14.67
CA LEU A 683 -7.06 9.49 14.39
C LEU A 683 -8.47 9.18 14.90
N LYS A 684 -8.88 7.90 14.96
CA LYS A 684 -10.25 7.54 15.33
C LYS A 684 -10.59 7.95 16.75
N TYR A 685 -11.81 8.42 16.95
CA TYR A 685 -12.33 8.74 18.27
C TYR A 685 -13.24 7.62 18.78
N HIS A 686 -12.65 6.66 19.49
CA HIS A 686 -13.32 5.44 19.92
C HIS A 686 -14.41 5.62 20.98
N LEU A 687 -14.50 6.80 21.62
CA LEU A 687 -15.55 7.12 22.59
C LEU A 687 -16.88 7.45 21.93
N ALA A 688 -16.89 7.82 20.64
CA ALA A 688 -18.11 8.10 19.90
C ALA A 688 -18.86 6.80 19.56
N LYS A 689 -20.19 6.84 19.62
CA LYS A 689 -21.02 5.74 19.09
C LYS A 689 -20.84 5.60 17.58
N PRO A 690 -21.09 4.41 17.00
CA PRO A 690 -21.02 4.24 15.56
C PRO A 690 -22.21 4.90 14.83
N PHE A 691 -21.93 5.50 13.68
CA PHE A 691 -22.92 6.16 12.83
C PHE A 691 -23.01 5.52 11.44
N ILE A 692 -24.07 5.82 10.70
CA ILE A 692 -24.26 5.49 9.29
C ILE A 692 -24.99 6.59 8.55
N LYS A 693 -24.59 6.83 7.30
CA LYS A 693 -25.18 7.88 6.45
C LYS A 693 -26.34 7.33 5.63
N PHE A 694 -27.48 8.01 5.69
CA PHE A 694 -28.61 7.86 4.78
C PHE A 694 -28.69 9.10 3.87
N ALA A 695 -29.41 9.01 2.76
CA ALA A 695 -29.69 10.18 1.94
C ALA A 695 -31.07 10.11 1.26
N LEU A 696 -31.66 11.29 1.09
CA LEU A 696 -32.95 11.51 0.43
C LEU A 696 -32.75 12.45 -0.78
N GLY A 697 -33.84 12.77 -1.49
CA GLY A 697 -33.84 13.84 -2.48
C GLY A 697 -33.38 13.44 -3.89
N GLU A 698 -32.98 14.45 -4.66
CA GLU A 698 -32.63 14.35 -6.07
C GLU A 698 -31.40 13.49 -6.35
N ASN A 699 -30.46 13.47 -5.39
CA ASN A 699 -29.17 12.80 -5.52
C ASN A 699 -29.32 11.27 -5.59
N VAL A 700 -30.07 10.69 -4.65
CA VAL A 700 -30.23 9.24 -4.53
C VAL A 700 -31.05 8.64 -5.68
N LYS A 701 -31.95 9.44 -6.26
CA LYS A 701 -32.69 9.09 -7.48
C LYS A 701 -31.95 9.46 -8.78
N GLN A 702 -30.70 9.92 -8.68
CA GLN A 702 -29.76 10.18 -9.78
C GLN A 702 -30.27 11.17 -10.85
N SER A 703 -31.07 12.16 -10.44
CA SER A 703 -31.70 13.13 -11.34
C SER A 703 -30.69 13.92 -12.17
N ASN A 704 -29.54 14.24 -11.57
CA ASN A 704 -28.52 15.13 -12.14
C ASN A 704 -27.26 14.39 -12.61
N TRP A 705 -27.33 13.05 -12.75
CA TRP A 705 -26.15 12.23 -13.08
C TRP A 705 -26.00 12.01 -14.60
N GLY A 706 -26.99 12.41 -15.40
CA GLY A 706 -27.02 12.20 -16.84
C GLY A 706 -27.77 10.92 -17.24
N SER A 707 -28.05 10.78 -18.54
CA SER A 707 -28.91 9.72 -19.07
C SER A 707 -28.36 8.30 -18.85
N GLN A 708 -27.04 8.15 -18.79
CA GLN A 708 -26.36 6.85 -18.59
C GLN A 708 -26.60 6.23 -17.19
N TYR A 709 -27.04 7.04 -16.22
CA TYR A 709 -27.20 6.63 -14.82
C TYR A 709 -28.67 6.41 -14.41
N ARG A 710 -29.60 6.36 -15.38
CA ARG A 710 -31.05 6.16 -15.12
C ARG A 710 -31.49 4.70 -14.98
N THR A 711 -30.54 3.76 -14.88
CA THR A 711 -30.84 2.31 -14.88
C THR A 711 -30.87 1.68 -13.49
N ARG A 712 -30.36 2.38 -12.47
CA ARG A 712 -30.36 1.88 -11.08
C ARG A 712 -31.66 2.27 -10.38
N PHE A 713 -32.38 1.31 -9.82
CA PHE A 713 -33.47 1.61 -8.88
C PHE A 713 -32.90 2.14 -7.55
N PRO A 714 -33.43 3.20 -6.94
CA PRO A 714 -34.63 3.96 -7.32
C PRO A 714 -34.36 5.15 -8.27
N GLN A 715 -35.39 5.56 -9.04
CA GLN A 715 -35.40 6.76 -9.89
C GLN A 715 -36.49 7.77 -9.48
N THR A 716 -37.19 7.52 -8.37
CA THR A 716 -38.27 8.35 -7.83
C THR A 716 -38.17 8.44 -6.31
N ARG A 717 -38.79 9.46 -5.68
CA ARG A 717 -38.85 9.60 -4.21
C ARG A 717 -39.60 8.42 -3.55
N MET A 718 -40.68 7.95 -4.16
CA MET A 718 -41.40 6.74 -3.71
C MET A 718 -40.50 5.50 -3.74
N GLY A 719 -39.64 5.37 -4.75
CA GLY A 719 -38.66 4.28 -4.79
C GLY A 719 -37.60 4.37 -3.69
N VAL A 720 -37.24 5.58 -3.25
CA VAL A 720 -36.32 5.80 -2.12
C VAL A 720 -36.96 5.34 -0.80
N GLU A 721 -38.23 5.68 -0.58
CA GLU A 721 -39.00 5.14 0.56
C GLU A 721 -39.02 3.62 0.53
N GLN A 722 -39.42 3.04 -0.61
CA GLN A 722 -39.56 1.59 -0.76
C GLN A 722 -38.25 0.82 -0.54
N ILE A 723 -37.11 1.32 -1.04
CA ILE A 723 -35.83 0.62 -0.88
C ILE A 723 -35.33 0.67 0.57
N ILE A 724 -35.57 1.77 1.29
CA ILE A 724 -35.25 1.87 2.72
C ILE A 724 -36.13 0.90 3.51
N TYR A 725 -37.44 0.91 3.24
CA TYR A 725 -38.40 0.01 3.88
C TYR A 725 -38.02 -1.46 3.67
N ASP A 726 -37.80 -1.89 2.42
CA ASP A 726 -37.39 -3.26 2.06
C ASP A 726 -36.13 -3.69 2.81
N ALA A 727 -35.11 -2.82 2.88
CA ALA A 727 -33.87 -3.13 3.56
C ALA A 727 -34.08 -3.46 5.05
N PHE A 728 -34.96 -2.74 5.73
CA PHE A 728 -35.27 -3.02 7.13
C PHE A 728 -36.17 -4.25 7.32
N VAL A 729 -37.07 -4.56 6.37
CA VAL A 729 -37.78 -5.85 6.37
C VAL A 729 -36.80 -7.01 6.31
N ARG A 730 -35.86 -7.00 5.34
CA ARG A 730 -34.82 -8.03 5.21
C ARG A 730 -33.94 -8.12 6.45
N ALA A 731 -33.59 -6.98 7.06
CA ALA A 731 -32.80 -6.95 8.30
C ALA A 731 -33.55 -7.58 9.48
N LYS A 732 -34.87 -7.33 9.58
CA LYS A 732 -35.73 -7.92 10.62
C LYS A 732 -35.81 -9.44 10.47
N GLU A 733 -36.07 -9.93 9.26
CA GLU A 733 -36.08 -11.37 8.97
C GLU A 733 -34.73 -12.03 9.29
N TYR A 734 -33.63 -11.38 8.89
CA TYR A 734 -32.28 -11.84 9.20
C TYR A 734 -32.01 -11.90 10.71
N LYS A 735 -32.46 -10.89 11.48
CA LYS A 735 -32.37 -10.88 12.95
C LYS A 735 -33.15 -12.04 13.56
N GLU A 736 -34.38 -12.28 13.12
CA GLU A 736 -35.26 -13.36 13.60
C GLU A 736 -34.66 -14.73 13.31
N ASN A 737 -34.13 -14.95 12.10
CA ASN A 737 -33.44 -16.18 11.71
C ASN A 737 -32.21 -16.46 12.60
N ASN A 738 -31.40 -15.42 12.88
CA ASN A 738 -30.27 -15.53 13.79
C ASN A 738 -30.69 -15.87 15.23
N GLN A 739 -31.77 -15.27 15.71
CA GLN A 739 -32.32 -15.57 17.04
C GLN A 739 -32.88 -17.00 17.12
N ALA A 740 -33.59 -17.46 16.09
CA ALA A 740 -34.09 -18.82 16.00
C ALA A 740 -32.94 -19.84 16.03
N TYR A 741 -31.88 -19.63 15.25
CA TYR A 741 -30.68 -20.48 15.28
C TYR A 741 -29.96 -20.44 16.65
N ARG A 742 -29.91 -19.28 17.33
CA ARG A 742 -29.33 -19.20 18.68
C ARG A 742 -30.12 -20.04 19.69
N LYS A 743 -31.45 -20.07 19.58
CA LYS A 743 -32.33 -20.89 20.44
C LYS A 743 -32.28 -22.38 20.08
N ASN A 744 -32.16 -22.72 18.80
CA ASN A 744 -32.09 -24.10 18.32
C ASN A 744 -30.94 -24.29 17.33
N LYS A 745 -29.82 -24.83 17.83
CA LYS A 745 -28.61 -25.11 17.03
C LYS A 745 -28.77 -26.23 16.00
N LYS A 746 -29.91 -26.95 16.00
CA LYS A 746 -30.24 -27.92 14.94
C LYS A 746 -30.68 -27.24 13.64
N LEU A 747 -31.12 -25.98 13.73
CA LEU A 747 -31.43 -25.19 12.53
C LEU A 747 -30.14 -24.86 11.76
N GLN A 748 -30.27 -24.64 10.46
CA GLN A 748 -29.16 -24.20 9.63
C GLN A 748 -28.65 -22.83 10.11
N LYS A 749 -27.34 -22.71 10.32
CA LYS A 749 -26.71 -21.43 10.69
C LYS A 749 -26.95 -20.41 9.57
N PRO A 750 -27.55 -19.24 9.85
CA PRO A 750 -27.69 -18.19 8.84
C PRO A 750 -26.32 -17.70 8.35
N ARG A 751 -26.23 -17.36 7.06
CA ARG A 751 -25.05 -16.72 6.45
C ARG A 751 -24.87 -15.34 7.05
N LYS A 752 -23.67 -14.99 7.52
CA LYS A 752 -23.40 -13.64 8.02
C LYS A 752 -23.47 -12.65 6.85
N ASN A 753 -24.26 -11.59 7.01
CA ASN A 753 -24.42 -10.56 5.99
C ASN A 753 -24.07 -9.19 6.60
N LEU A 754 -22.97 -8.59 6.15
CA LEU A 754 -22.47 -7.34 6.71
C LEU A 754 -23.41 -6.15 6.45
N GLU A 755 -24.15 -6.15 5.33
CA GLU A 755 -25.15 -5.12 5.00
C GLU A 755 -26.27 -5.16 6.06
N LEU A 756 -26.82 -6.36 6.29
CA LEU A 756 -27.94 -6.57 7.21
C LEU A 756 -27.50 -6.47 8.68
N ASP A 757 -26.29 -6.89 9.03
CA ASP A 757 -25.72 -6.71 10.38
C ASP A 757 -25.75 -5.23 10.79
N ALA A 758 -25.35 -4.32 9.89
CA ALA A 758 -25.37 -2.89 10.14
C ALA A 758 -26.79 -2.32 10.33
N LEU A 759 -27.78 -2.83 9.59
CA LEU A 759 -29.18 -2.42 9.74
C LEU A 759 -29.81 -2.98 11.03
N VAL A 760 -29.43 -4.19 11.43
CA VAL A 760 -29.81 -4.77 12.73
C VAL A 760 -29.23 -3.93 13.88
N GLU A 761 -28.00 -3.44 13.77
CA GLU A 761 -27.41 -2.53 14.76
C GLU A 761 -28.21 -1.22 14.91
N ILE A 762 -28.83 -0.72 13.85
CA ILE A 762 -29.71 0.46 13.90
C ILE A 762 -30.98 0.13 14.69
N MET A 763 -31.67 -0.97 14.36
CA MET A 763 -32.87 -1.42 15.09
C MET A 763 -32.60 -1.77 16.56
N ASP A 764 -31.36 -2.13 16.89
CA ASP A 764 -30.90 -2.38 18.27
C ASP A 764 -30.47 -1.10 19.00
N GLY A 765 -30.50 0.07 18.36
CA GLY A 765 -30.04 1.35 18.94
C GLY A 765 -28.52 1.42 19.16
N LYS A 766 -27.74 0.51 18.58
CA LYS A 766 -26.27 0.48 18.67
C LYS A 766 -25.63 1.44 17.68
N ARG A 767 -26.27 1.63 16.52
CA ARG A 767 -25.79 2.48 15.43
C ARG A 767 -26.79 3.60 15.13
N LEU A 768 -26.28 4.81 15.03
CA LEU A 768 -27.08 6.02 14.87
C LEU A 768 -27.16 6.44 13.39
N VAL A 769 -28.32 6.92 12.96
CA VAL A 769 -28.56 7.34 11.58
C VAL A 769 -28.38 8.86 11.46
N THR A 770 -27.47 9.28 10.58
CA THR A 770 -27.39 10.66 10.08
C THR A 770 -27.88 10.68 8.63
N CYS A 771 -28.76 11.61 8.25
CA CYS A 771 -29.43 11.55 6.96
C CYS A 771 -29.33 12.87 6.19
N HIS A 772 -28.76 12.82 4.98
CA HIS A 772 -28.85 13.93 4.02
C HIS A 772 -30.30 14.15 3.62
N SER A 773 -30.79 15.39 3.80
CA SER A 773 -32.17 15.76 3.52
C SER A 773 -32.26 17.23 3.15
N TYR A 774 -33.23 17.58 2.30
CA TYR A 774 -33.57 18.97 2.02
C TYR A 774 -35.05 19.24 2.26
N VAL A 775 -35.92 18.48 1.60
CA VAL A 775 -37.34 18.81 1.50
C VAL A 775 -38.18 18.25 2.65
N GLN A 776 -39.15 19.02 3.13
CA GLN A 776 -39.94 18.68 4.31
C GLN A 776 -40.69 17.33 4.22
N SER A 777 -41.19 16.98 3.03
CA SER A 777 -41.97 15.75 2.83
C SER A 777 -41.13 14.48 3.00
N GLU A 778 -39.87 14.51 2.58
CA GLU A 778 -38.96 13.37 2.72
C GLU A 778 -38.45 13.24 4.16
N ILE A 779 -38.27 14.36 4.87
CA ILE A 779 -37.93 14.38 6.30
C ILE A 779 -39.02 13.68 7.10
N LEU A 780 -40.30 14.04 6.87
CA LEU A 780 -41.45 13.39 7.51
C LEU A 780 -41.54 11.90 7.17
N MET A 781 -41.41 11.55 5.88
CA MET A 781 -41.44 10.15 5.43
C MET A 781 -40.39 9.28 6.15
N LEU A 782 -39.14 9.76 6.27
CA LEU A 782 -38.11 8.97 6.93
C LEU A 782 -38.35 8.82 8.44
N MET A 783 -38.90 9.84 9.10
CA MET A 783 -39.33 9.72 10.52
C MET A 783 -40.42 8.66 10.68
N ASP A 784 -41.37 8.58 9.75
CA ASP A 784 -42.43 7.56 9.77
C ASP A 784 -41.87 6.14 9.58
N ILE A 785 -40.92 5.94 8.66
CA ILE A 785 -40.22 4.65 8.54
C ILE A 785 -39.49 4.30 9.84
N ALA A 786 -38.78 5.26 10.43
CA ALA A 786 -38.03 5.04 11.67
C ALA A 786 -38.95 4.57 12.82
N ASN A 787 -40.14 5.17 12.92
CA ASN A 787 -41.17 4.76 13.88
C ASN A 787 -41.66 3.33 13.63
N GLN A 788 -41.91 2.94 12.37
CA GLN A 788 -42.39 1.59 12.02
C GLN A 788 -41.40 0.48 12.40
N PHE A 789 -40.09 0.76 12.31
CA PHE A 789 -39.04 -0.20 12.67
C PHE A 789 -38.42 0.07 14.05
N ASN A 790 -39.03 0.95 14.84
CA ASN A 790 -38.65 1.27 16.22
C ASN A 790 -37.18 1.73 16.39
N PHE A 791 -36.72 2.62 15.51
CA PHE A 791 -35.45 3.32 15.67
C PHE A 791 -35.63 4.83 15.53
N LYS A 792 -34.61 5.62 15.86
CA LYS A 792 -34.64 7.08 15.74
C LYS A 792 -33.62 7.57 14.72
N ILE A 793 -34.04 8.52 13.88
CA ILE A 793 -33.10 9.40 13.16
C ILE A 793 -32.40 10.29 14.17
N ASN A 794 -31.07 10.23 14.21
CA ASN A 794 -30.26 11.03 15.13
C ASN A 794 -30.09 12.45 14.59
N THR A 795 -29.68 12.59 13.34
CA THR A 795 -29.43 13.90 12.71
C THR A 795 -29.96 13.92 11.29
N PHE A 796 -30.62 15.01 10.93
CA PHE A 796 -30.85 15.38 9.54
C PHE A 796 -29.80 16.41 9.13
N THR A 797 -29.08 16.15 8.04
CA THR A 797 -27.99 16.99 7.53
C THR A 797 -28.43 17.78 6.31
N HIS A 798 -27.82 18.95 6.16
CA HIS A 798 -28.19 20.07 5.29
C HIS A 798 -29.56 20.67 5.62
N ILE A 799 -30.60 19.83 5.66
CA ILE A 799 -31.94 20.09 6.22
C ILE A 799 -32.48 21.50 5.92
N LEU A 800 -32.35 21.93 4.67
CA LEU A 800 -32.59 23.34 4.30
C LEU A 800 -34.05 23.78 4.44
N GLU A 801 -35.01 22.85 4.43
CA GLU A 801 -36.41 23.12 4.77
C GLU A 801 -36.78 22.66 6.19
N GLY A 802 -35.80 22.43 7.07
CA GLY A 802 -36.02 22.02 8.46
C GLY A 802 -36.93 22.97 9.22
N TYR A 803 -36.83 24.28 8.96
CA TYR A 803 -37.70 25.30 9.53
C TYR A 803 -39.20 25.05 9.32
N LYS A 804 -39.58 24.37 8.23
CA LYS A 804 -40.99 24.04 7.93
C LYS A 804 -41.53 22.89 8.81
N VAL A 805 -40.64 22.11 9.44
CA VAL A 805 -40.96 20.92 10.26
C VAL A 805 -40.28 20.94 11.62
N ALA A 806 -39.91 22.12 12.12
CA ALA A 806 -39.15 22.28 13.36
C ALA A 806 -39.86 21.65 14.57
N GLY A 807 -41.19 21.79 14.67
CA GLY A 807 -41.98 21.16 15.74
C GLY A 807 -41.92 19.64 15.70
N GLN A 808 -42.01 19.05 14.51
CA GLN A 808 -41.92 17.60 14.31
C GLN A 808 -40.52 17.08 14.65
N LEU A 809 -39.47 17.80 14.24
CA LEU A 809 -38.08 17.47 14.63
C LEU A 809 -37.91 17.47 16.15
N LYS A 810 -38.45 18.48 16.83
CA LYS A 810 -38.41 18.60 18.30
C LYS A 810 -39.13 17.43 18.97
N LEU A 811 -40.32 17.06 18.49
CA LEU A 811 -41.10 15.94 19.02
C LEU A 811 -40.41 14.59 18.80
N HIS A 812 -39.81 14.38 17.62
CA HIS A 812 -39.05 13.18 17.31
C HIS A 812 -37.76 13.07 18.14
N GLY A 813 -37.15 14.23 18.46
CA GLY A 813 -35.84 14.34 19.10
C GLY A 813 -34.69 14.23 18.09
N ALA A 814 -34.93 14.54 16.82
CA ALA A 814 -33.89 14.61 15.80
C ALA A 814 -33.11 15.92 15.92
N ASN A 815 -31.81 15.85 15.63
CA ASN A 815 -30.94 17.01 15.51
C ASN A 815 -30.97 17.57 14.07
N ALA A 816 -30.60 18.85 13.91
CA ALA A 816 -30.53 19.51 12.61
C ALA A 816 -29.14 20.10 12.34
N SER A 817 -28.41 19.53 11.38
CA SER A 817 -27.09 19.99 10.96
C SER A 817 -27.25 20.68 9.60
N THR A 818 -27.27 22.01 9.55
CA THR A 818 -27.64 22.79 8.34
C THR A 818 -26.45 23.57 7.77
N PHE A 819 -26.63 24.12 6.57
CA PHE A 819 -25.79 25.19 6.07
C PHE A 819 -26.25 26.54 6.61
N SER A 820 -25.31 27.49 6.67
CA SER A 820 -25.61 28.87 7.03
C SER A 820 -26.25 29.62 5.86
N ASP A 821 -25.67 29.52 4.65
CA ASP A 821 -26.13 30.25 3.46
C ASP A 821 -25.91 29.57 2.09
N TRP A 822 -25.73 28.25 2.05
CA TRP A 822 -25.43 27.52 0.80
C TRP A 822 -26.66 26.81 0.19
N TRP A 823 -27.25 27.38 -0.88
CA TRP A 823 -28.42 26.80 -1.58
C TRP A 823 -28.54 27.25 -3.07
N ALA A 824 -29.71 27.04 -3.70
CA ALA A 824 -30.08 27.42 -5.08
C ALA A 824 -29.31 26.73 -6.24
N TYR A 825 -28.63 25.61 -5.97
CA TYR A 825 -27.94 24.81 -7.00
C TYR A 825 -28.75 23.58 -7.49
N LYS A 826 -29.92 23.32 -6.89
CA LYS A 826 -30.89 22.29 -7.30
C LYS A 826 -32.31 22.77 -7.04
N TYR A 827 -33.29 22.12 -7.66
CA TYR A 827 -34.68 22.47 -7.46
C TYR A 827 -35.15 22.21 -6.02
N GLU A 828 -34.72 21.10 -5.40
CA GLU A 828 -35.04 20.75 -4.01
C GLU A 828 -34.48 21.69 -2.93
N VAL A 829 -33.66 22.68 -3.31
CA VAL A 829 -33.08 23.67 -2.39
C VAL A 829 -33.49 25.11 -2.73
N ASN A 830 -34.56 25.29 -3.50
CA ASN A 830 -35.06 26.62 -3.90
C ASN A 830 -35.68 27.41 -2.74
N ASP A 831 -36.34 26.74 -1.81
CA ASP A 831 -37.01 27.37 -0.65
C ASP A 831 -36.07 27.52 0.56
N ALA A 832 -34.78 27.24 0.40
CA ALA A 832 -33.80 27.43 1.45
C ALA A 832 -33.67 28.90 1.83
N ILE A 833 -33.55 29.18 3.12
CA ILE A 833 -33.42 30.53 3.67
C ILE A 833 -32.29 30.58 4.70
N PRO A 834 -31.59 31.72 4.85
CA PRO A 834 -30.49 31.82 5.82
C PRO A 834 -30.98 31.84 7.28
N TYR A 835 -32.29 32.00 7.49
CA TYR A 835 -32.92 31.96 8.81
C TYR A 835 -33.18 30.52 9.31
N ASN A 836 -32.95 29.49 8.50
CA ASN A 836 -33.29 28.11 8.84
C ASN A 836 -32.70 27.67 10.19
N ALA A 837 -31.41 27.92 10.40
CA ALA A 837 -30.73 27.56 11.64
C ALA A 837 -31.34 28.28 12.87
N ALA A 838 -31.62 29.58 12.75
CA ALA A 838 -32.18 30.37 13.83
C ALA A 838 -33.60 29.92 14.20
N LEU A 839 -34.45 29.67 13.20
CA LEU A 839 -35.81 29.17 13.43
C LEU A 839 -35.82 27.78 14.09
N LEU A 840 -34.86 26.93 13.75
CA LEU A 840 -34.69 25.62 14.39
C LEU A 840 -34.24 25.76 15.86
N ILE A 841 -33.30 26.66 16.13
CA ILE A 841 -32.85 26.99 17.49
C ILE A 841 -34.02 27.53 18.33
N ASP A 842 -34.80 28.48 17.80
CA ASP A 842 -35.97 29.07 18.47
C ASP A 842 -37.04 28.02 18.79
N ALA A 843 -37.21 27.02 17.91
CA ALA A 843 -38.09 25.87 18.15
C ALA A 843 -37.52 24.85 19.15
N GLY A 844 -36.31 25.07 19.67
CA GLY A 844 -35.63 24.21 20.63
C GLY A 844 -35.02 22.95 20.02
N VAL A 845 -34.81 22.90 18.70
CA VAL A 845 -34.09 21.81 18.01
C VAL A 845 -32.60 22.02 18.20
N ASN A 846 -31.86 20.98 18.63
CA ASN A 846 -30.41 21.06 18.69
C ASN A 846 -29.85 21.20 17.27
N THR A 847 -29.25 22.36 17.00
CA THR A 847 -28.92 22.81 15.65
C THR A 847 -27.44 23.16 15.51
N ALA A 848 -26.82 22.70 14.43
CA ALA A 848 -25.41 22.92 14.12
C ALA A 848 -25.21 23.41 12.69
N ILE A 849 -24.06 24.03 12.45
CA ILE A 849 -23.59 24.39 11.11
C ILE A 849 -22.49 23.42 10.70
N ASN A 850 -22.62 22.80 9.53
CA ASN A 850 -21.62 21.90 8.97
C ASN A 850 -20.97 22.45 7.71
N SER A 851 -19.84 21.84 7.32
CA SER A 851 -19.06 22.33 6.18
C SER A 851 -19.46 21.71 4.85
N ASP A 852 -19.60 20.37 4.80
CA ASP A 852 -19.71 19.55 3.56
C ASP A 852 -18.58 19.80 2.52
N ASP A 853 -17.57 20.59 2.87
CA ASP A 853 -16.50 21.06 2.00
C ASP A 853 -15.21 21.29 2.79
N ALA A 854 -14.08 20.89 2.21
CA ALA A 854 -12.79 20.96 2.87
C ALA A 854 -12.31 22.39 3.12
N GLU A 855 -12.62 23.32 2.21
CA GLU A 855 -12.27 24.73 2.34
C GLU A 855 -13.18 25.43 3.35
N MET A 856 -14.46 25.08 3.38
CA MET A 856 -15.40 25.65 4.34
C MET A 856 -15.20 25.09 5.76
N GLY A 857 -14.74 23.85 5.89
CA GLY A 857 -14.43 23.25 7.21
C GLY A 857 -13.46 24.10 8.03
N ARG A 858 -12.45 24.72 7.39
CA ARG A 858 -11.52 25.63 8.09
C ARG A 858 -12.07 27.04 8.35
N ARG A 859 -13.33 27.31 8.02
CA ARG A 859 -14.01 28.60 8.19
C ARG A 859 -15.35 28.47 8.92
N LEU A 860 -15.61 27.35 9.60
CA LEU A 860 -16.85 27.12 10.34
C LEU A 860 -17.14 28.22 11.38
N ASN A 861 -16.13 28.90 11.91
CA ASN A 861 -16.31 30.08 12.76
C ASN A 861 -17.02 31.24 12.04
N GLN A 862 -16.72 31.44 10.75
CA GLN A 862 -17.38 32.44 9.90
C GLN A 862 -18.80 31.99 9.54
N GLU A 863 -18.99 30.70 9.31
CA GLU A 863 -20.31 30.12 9.05
C GLU A 863 -21.25 30.26 10.27
N ALA A 864 -20.73 30.03 11.47
CA ALA A 864 -21.43 30.33 12.71
C ALA A 864 -21.76 31.82 12.85
N ALA A 865 -20.88 32.72 12.44
CA ALA A 865 -21.13 34.16 12.53
C ALA A 865 -22.33 34.62 11.67
N LYS A 866 -22.62 33.92 10.57
CA LYS A 866 -23.73 34.28 9.67
C LYS A 866 -25.09 34.12 10.33
N ILE A 867 -25.29 33.17 11.25
CA ILE A 867 -26.60 33.02 11.92
C ILE A 867 -26.88 34.16 12.90
N VAL A 868 -25.84 34.85 13.40
CA VAL A 868 -26.00 36.11 14.13
C VAL A 868 -26.52 37.20 13.19
N LYS A 869 -25.95 37.29 11.99
CA LYS A 869 -26.32 38.30 10.99
C LYS A 869 -27.77 38.14 10.51
N TYR A 870 -28.17 36.92 10.19
CA TYR A 870 -29.50 36.66 9.63
C TYR A 870 -30.55 36.48 10.71
N GLY A 871 -30.30 35.66 11.73
CA GLY A 871 -31.30 35.26 12.71
C GLY A 871 -31.26 35.99 14.05
N HIS A 872 -30.36 36.96 14.24
CA HIS A 872 -30.14 37.65 15.52
C HIS A 872 -29.85 36.70 16.70
N VAL A 873 -29.30 35.52 16.40
CA VAL A 873 -28.86 34.54 17.41
C VAL A 873 -27.73 35.16 18.23
N SER A 874 -27.72 34.92 19.55
CA SER A 874 -26.64 35.44 20.42
C SER A 874 -25.28 34.87 20.01
N TYR A 875 -24.19 35.59 20.31
CA TYR A 875 -22.85 35.10 20.00
C TYR A 875 -22.55 33.74 20.64
N GLU A 876 -22.98 33.53 21.88
CA GLU A 876 -22.78 32.25 22.58
C GLU A 876 -23.52 31.10 21.87
N GLU A 877 -24.78 31.31 21.50
CA GLU A 877 -25.58 30.28 20.83
C GLU A 877 -25.07 30.01 19.40
N ALA A 878 -24.61 31.05 18.70
CA ALA A 878 -23.92 30.91 17.42
C ALA A 878 -22.64 30.09 17.56
N TRP A 879 -21.84 30.31 18.60
CA TRP A 879 -20.63 29.52 18.83
C TRP A 879 -20.94 28.06 19.18
N LYS A 880 -21.99 27.79 19.97
CA LYS A 880 -22.47 26.43 20.26
C LYS A 880 -22.81 25.65 18.99
N SER A 881 -23.29 26.31 17.93
CA SER A 881 -23.65 25.67 16.65
C SER A 881 -22.48 24.96 15.94
N VAL A 882 -21.23 25.28 16.28
CA VAL A 882 -20.02 24.62 15.72
C VAL A 882 -19.17 23.93 16.78
N THR A 883 -19.65 23.84 18.03
CA THR A 883 -18.91 23.26 19.16
C THR A 883 -19.80 22.33 19.99
N LEU A 884 -20.58 22.85 20.94
CA LEU A 884 -21.38 22.05 21.86
C LEU A 884 -22.53 21.30 21.17
N ASN A 885 -23.22 21.93 20.22
CA ASN A 885 -24.36 21.34 19.54
C ASN A 885 -23.95 20.13 18.68
N PRO A 886 -22.91 20.20 17.82
CA PRO A 886 -22.40 19.02 17.14
C PRO A 886 -21.81 17.97 18.11
N ALA A 887 -21.23 18.36 19.26
CA ALA A 887 -20.83 17.40 20.29
C ALA A 887 -22.01 16.57 20.81
N LYS A 888 -23.16 17.21 21.06
CA LYS A 888 -24.42 16.55 21.46
C LYS A 888 -24.96 15.65 20.34
N MET A 889 -24.89 16.09 19.09
CA MET A 889 -25.31 15.28 17.92
C MET A 889 -24.50 13.98 17.83
N LEU A 890 -23.20 14.07 18.09
CA LEU A 890 -22.27 12.94 18.07
C LEU A 890 -22.28 12.12 19.37
N GLN A 891 -23.03 12.54 20.39
CA GLN A 891 -23.10 11.94 21.73
C GLN A 891 -21.74 11.84 22.44
N ILE A 892 -20.94 12.90 22.29
CA ILE A 892 -19.61 13.07 22.88
C ILE A 892 -19.49 14.35 23.72
N ASP A 893 -20.60 15.04 23.98
CA ASP A 893 -20.64 16.30 24.72
C ASP A 893 -20.16 16.16 26.18
N GLN A 894 -20.22 14.97 26.77
CA GLN A 894 -19.59 14.71 28.06
C GLN A 894 -18.05 14.83 28.04
N TYR A 895 -17.43 14.77 26.86
CA TYR A 895 -15.96 14.79 26.70
C TYR A 895 -15.46 16.08 26.05
N VAL A 896 -16.22 16.71 25.16
CA VAL A 896 -15.78 17.84 24.31
C VAL A 896 -16.91 18.86 24.07
N GLY A 897 -16.63 19.90 23.28
CA GLY A 897 -17.61 20.90 22.83
C GLY A 897 -17.83 22.09 23.79
N SER A 898 -17.20 22.07 24.97
CA SER A 898 -17.19 23.18 25.92
C SER A 898 -15.93 23.13 26.79
N LEU A 899 -15.65 24.23 27.50
CA LEU A 899 -14.54 24.34 28.43
C LEU A 899 -15.03 24.11 29.85
N LYS A 900 -14.90 22.85 30.31
CA LYS A 900 -15.32 22.40 31.64
C LYS A 900 -14.29 21.44 32.20
N GLU A 901 -14.12 21.45 33.53
CA GLU A 901 -13.28 20.49 34.24
C GLU A 901 -13.54 19.05 33.78
N ASN A 902 -12.46 18.25 33.65
CA ASN A 902 -12.42 16.85 33.22
C ASN A 902 -12.79 16.56 31.75
N LYS A 903 -13.20 17.57 30.97
CA LYS A 903 -13.31 17.43 29.51
C LYS A 903 -11.94 17.36 28.85
N ASP A 904 -11.88 16.81 27.64
CA ASP A 904 -10.66 16.75 26.84
C ASP A 904 -10.16 18.18 26.58
N ALA A 905 -8.84 18.38 26.69
CA ALA A 905 -8.19 19.66 26.41
C ALA A 905 -8.06 19.90 24.90
N ASP A 906 -9.19 19.97 24.22
CA ASP A 906 -9.34 20.36 22.82
C ASP A 906 -9.67 21.86 22.78
N ILE A 907 -8.63 22.70 22.72
CA ILE A 907 -8.70 24.15 22.97
C ILE A 907 -8.14 24.93 21.78
N VAL A 908 -8.76 26.08 21.47
CA VAL A 908 -8.28 27.00 20.42
C VAL A 908 -8.04 28.38 21.01
N ILE A 909 -6.89 28.96 20.68
CA ILE A 909 -6.54 30.35 21.02
C ILE A 909 -6.72 31.20 19.77
N TRP A 910 -7.48 32.28 19.91
CA TRP A 910 -7.80 33.20 18.83
C TRP A 910 -7.23 34.59 19.11
N SER A 911 -6.82 35.27 18.05
CA SER A 911 -6.30 36.63 18.11
C SER A 911 -7.34 37.68 18.52
N SER A 912 -8.64 37.37 18.36
CA SER A 912 -9.78 38.22 18.71
C SER A 912 -11.06 37.36 18.78
N ASN A 913 -12.24 37.99 18.86
CA ASN A 913 -13.53 37.30 18.88
C ASN A 913 -13.60 36.25 17.76
N PRO A 914 -13.84 34.95 18.08
CA PRO A 914 -13.78 33.86 17.11
C PRO A 914 -14.80 33.99 15.96
N LEU A 915 -15.91 34.71 16.17
CA LEU A 915 -16.94 34.96 15.13
C LEU A 915 -16.58 36.11 14.18
N SER A 916 -15.46 36.81 14.41
CA SER A 916 -15.00 37.87 13.51
C SER A 916 -14.27 37.30 12.29
N MET A 917 -14.55 37.85 11.10
CA MET A 917 -13.81 37.50 9.88
C MET A 917 -12.32 37.89 9.92
N TYR A 918 -11.94 38.80 10.82
CA TYR A 918 -10.55 39.23 11.03
C TYR A 918 -9.81 38.34 12.06
N SER A 919 -10.54 37.48 12.79
CA SER A 919 -9.94 36.62 13.79
C SER A 919 -9.10 35.53 13.14
N LYS A 920 -7.96 35.24 13.76
CA LYS A 920 -7.04 34.19 13.35
C LYS A 920 -6.84 33.23 14.50
N VAL A 921 -6.78 31.94 14.19
CA VAL A 921 -6.30 30.93 15.12
C VAL A 921 -4.81 31.13 15.33
N GLU A 922 -4.40 31.30 16.58
CA GLU A 922 -3.00 31.36 16.97
C GLU A 922 -2.48 29.97 17.33
N LYS A 923 -3.27 29.17 18.06
CA LYS A 923 -2.92 27.80 18.46
C LYS A 923 -4.15 26.89 18.53
N THR A 924 -3.97 25.63 18.12
CA THR A 924 -4.99 24.57 18.27
C THR A 924 -4.40 23.39 19.03
N PHE A 925 -5.04 23.04 20.13
CA PHE A 925 -4.71 21.92 20.99
C PHE A 925 -5.71 20.79 20.81
N ILE A 926 -5.21 19.55 20.80
CA ILE A 926 -6.02 18.33 20.88
C ILE A 926 -5.41 17.46 21.97
N ASP A 927 -6.23 16.97 22.90
CA ASP A 927 -5.78 16.18 24.05
C ASP A 927 -4.61 16.86 24.80
N GLY A 928 -4.64 18.20 24.90
CA GLY A 928 -3.62 19.02 25.55
C GLY A 928 -2.28 19.12 24.82
N ARG A 929 -2.23 18.74 23.54
CA ARG A 929 -1.03 18.81 22.68
C ARG A 929 -1.25 19.85 21.58
N CYS A 930 -0.28 20.75 21.38
CA CYS A 930 -0.36 21.78 20.34
C CYS A 930 -0.09 21.17 18.96
N TYR A 931 -1.13 20.95 18.15
CA TYR A 931 -1.01 20.40 16.80
C TYR A 931 -0.87 21.46 15.71
N TYR A 932 -1.22 22.71 16.03
CA TYR A 932 -1.04 23.86 15.14
C TYR A 932 -0.65 25.09 15.96
N SER A 933 0.31 25.86 15.46
CA SER A 933 0.52 27.26 15.85
C SER A 933 0.85 28.10 14.62
N ILE A 934 0.45 29.37 14.63
CA ILE A 934 0.75 30.29 13.53
C ILE A 934 2.26 30.56 13.40
N GLU A 935 3.00 30.57 14.52
CA GLU A 935 4.46 30.73 14.50
C GLU A 935 5.13 29.54 13.82
N GLN A 936 4.76 28.32 14.21
CA GLN A 936 5.29 27.10 13.62
C GLN A 936 4.91 26.98 12.13
N ASP A 937 3.70 27.42 11.76
CA ASP A 937 3.27 27.44 10.36
C ASP A 937 4.15 28.35 9.49
N LEU A 938 4.50 29.54 9.98
CA LEU A 938 5.40 30.46 9.29
C LEU A 938 6.81 29.87 9.13
N GLU A 939 7.34 29.23 10.18
CA GLU A 939 8.61 28.51 10.11
C GLU A 939 8.56 27.37 9.09
N HIS A 940 7.47 26.58 9.10
CA HIS A 940 7.27 25.49 8.15
C HIS A 940 7.27 25.99 6.70
N ARG A 941 6.66 27.14 6.40
CA ARG A 941 6.64 27.71 5.04
C ARG A 941 8.06 27.97 4.50
N GLU A 942 8.94 28.54 5.32
CA GLU A 942 10.34 28.79 4.93
C GLU A 942 11.14 27.48 4.78
N ILE A 943 10.92 26.52 5.68
CA ILE A 943 11.53 25.19 5.58
C ILE A 943 11.08 24.48 4.29
N ILE A 944 9.77 24.49 3.99
CA ILE A 944 9.19 23.88 2.79
C ILE A 944 9.80 24.50 1.53
N LYS A 945 9.89 25.83 1.47
CA LYS A 945 10.47 26.56 0.34
C LYS A 945 11.94 26.20 0.12
N THR A 946 12.73 26.20 1.20
CA THR A 946 14.15 25.86 1.17
C THR A 946 14.38 24.41 0.76
N GLU A 947 13.62 23.49 1.34
CA GLU A 947 13.72 22.05 1.06
C GLU A 947 13.29 21.71 -0.36
N LYS A 948 12.19 22.32 -0.84
CA LYS A 948 11.75 22.16 -2.24
C LYS A 948 12.84 22.61 -3.21
N SER A 949 13.47 23.77 -2.96
CA SER A 949 14.59 24.28 -3.76
C SER A 949 15.79 23.33 -3.73
N ARG A 950 16.18 22.82 -2.55
CA ARG A 950 17.27 21.85 -2.39
C ARG A 950 17.03 20.59 -3.22
N LEU A 951 15.82 20.02 -3.13
CA LEU A 951 15.46 18.79 -3.83
C LEU A 951 15.41 18.97 -5.35
N LEU A 952 14.82 20.07 -5.84
CA LEU A 952 14.82 20.39 -7.26
C LEU A 952 16.25 20.51 -7.82
N ASN A 953 17.11 21.25 -7.12
CA ASN A 953 18.52 21.40 -7.52
C ASN A 953 19.28 20.06 -7.50
N LYS A 954 19.00 19.19 -6.53
CA LYS A 954 19.59 17.84 -6.47
C LYS A 954 19.15 16.99 -7.67
N MET A 955 17.86 17.03 -8.02
CA MET A 955 17.32 16.25 -9.14
C MET A 955 17.82 16.76 -10.50
N ILE A 956 17.93 18.07 -10.70
CA ILE A 956 18.51 18.65 -11.92
C ILE A 956 19.97 18.20 -12.09
N LYS A 957 20.75 18.16 -11.01
CA LYS A 957 22.14 17.65 -11.05
C LYS A 957 22.19 16.17 -11.44
N ASN A 958 21.25 15.36 -10.97
CA ASN A 958 21.18 13.93 -11.26
C ASN A 958 20.65 13.61 -12.68
N GLN A 959 19.94 14.54 -13.33
CA GLN A 959 19.47 14.39 -14.71
C GLN A 959 20.56 14.72 -15.76
N LYS A 960 21.63 15.41 -15.38
CA LYS A 960 22.80 15.73 -16.22
C LYS A 960 23.86 14.63 -16.15
#